data_AF-A0A254QHC2-F1
#
_entry.id   AF-A0A254QHC2-F1
#
_cell.length_a   1.000
_cell.length_b   1.000
_cell.length_c   1.000
_cell.angle_alpha   90.00
_cell.angle_beta   90.00
_cell.angle_gamma   90.00
#
_symmetry.space_group_name_H-M   'P 1'
#
loop_
_entity.id
_entity.type
_entity.pdbx_description
1 polymer ?
#
loop_
_entity_poly.entity_id
_entity_poly.type
_entity_poly.pdbx_seq_one_letter_code
_entity_poly.pdbx_strand_id
1 'polypeptide(L)'
;MIKRITLALVALAIAGASLAQQSYAMRKTDIRAAYFHLNGDHQPVGLQYSATAPHVWFNVDSNAALKPAGWNIYNPLAPGVLTSQAASFFSSIYADTPAAGIEQTKRMAGYWWLDVAGLTDEDMSLLDVGLLQVTTPNLQVTPGDRERLRRFVDKGGVLWIDLAFGSFDQSNGSVFPFRLNYPGTPNANPQWDVQSPLLRYPNTLTNNEIQTLATGPNYGLEPIFRGNIEPVDLSTEGASAVNPLLNSIVGLTGSYSQLKPVTAAAGSPTAMLGRLGDGYVVVTSRGASEMASRTSASTNRRFFAADPSGQLGRTGAASLEASAAIKFAVNIISLAAESSQNGGGSRRNFGSFIDVGAPLLQTWNAGYGAGSTYTADATDNRSPVIYKGLTVAVADNRVMVLDGDPRSDADGDGNPDDGLQDLSLGEDRDLVWASNIFPGKISSAVCVEVPSAATLALRDLVLVTTENGQLAIFSLFDNNRRLRAGTALVPDAVLTPGIGGSASSVAGEYPVAPTVHEGIAYVADTVNSAGSDVGRIWQVDLRTLSVVQSPVTSTNFMFGGTAANIQRISGSPTVGYIPILDNSGGLDKVIYAPLKEQSSPPANAGVISLWAGAKGERPASVSESGGVVSIITRAGDKGGLPVYLSAATGDPLGFRISIVRTNGTVLTASQLASLFTGAITQSNGTVSLTLNPMAAWPPAGVDPDNGIRVDYSIDWGAAFPSQTAGIERGRLNFPSPSGLQRTVVGGIALSPTGTMYATVSTQNATPVAFNVNDYNGSLFAIREEGKGQFRCPWKWDLYPQHSFSNGGTSTTVQSVLADNDPVQNLSVPVGAGSINLNFVLGGGYRLATFQGAPVIRNGEVYVSVSGAKRSLGGFSVPAGAILCFADDASTREIRIGRRLGQNAIVVQPDLARSSDPSNPTTFSSLPQANIRVEKEEGQVGGIIRLDNLFTAQRGQITDSISVSQPVIVRQDGMQDMIIDPSQQGDRWNPLKWYTILHGTQLTSTALGTGNTLFVSGKSFLPPILNGVFPGDPNFREEAVVFGLRTDIDPGLAKRPNDTGTFTTNPAAFQPVEIIADQARPYLRQVISMDYVRATNAFNATELSLNRIRPSQVFVWPQTPRNSTDSGQISFEDYVVRVNQCVLKTSGTSAVGFTPTSFGVVAGDGILAAWNNERIYGFTVSYTHLRAHETC
;
A
#
# COMPACT_ATOMS: atom_id res chain seq x y z
N MET A 1 49.59 2.76 -15.32
CA MET A 1 49.81 3.92 -14.43
C MET A 1 49.36 5.27 -15.02
N ILE A 2 48.66 5.33 -16.17
CA ILE A 2 47.76 6.44 -16.54
C ILE A 2 46.52 5.77 -17.13
N LYS A 3 45.49 5.53 -16.30
CA LYS A 3 44.11 5.11 -16.63
C LYS A 3 43.34 4.88 -15.31
N ARG A 4 43.18 5.94 -14.52
CA ARG A 4 42.30 5.98 -13.32
C ARG A 4 41.99 7.44 -12.96
N ILE A 5 41.31 8.19 -13.84
CA ILE A 5 40.56 9.39 -13.44
C ILE A 5 39.35 9.46 -14.38
N THR A 6 38.16 9.67 -13.79
CA THR A 6 36.83 9.96 -14.38
C THR A 6 35.80 8.81 -14.26
N LEU A 7 35.43 8.50 -13.01
CA LEU A 7 34.15 7.86 -12.68
C LEU A 7 33.70 8.38 -11.32
N ALA A 8 33.17 9.60 -11.32
CA ALA A 8 32.55 10.24 -10.17
C ALA A 8 31.50 11.21 -10.70
N LEU A 9 30.28 10.73 -10.92
CA LEU A 9 29.06 11.52 -10.75
C LEU A 9 27.82 10.62 -10.90
N VAL A 10 26.95 10.68 -9.87
CA VAL A 10 25.57 10.15 -9.78
C VAL A 10 25.41 8.63 -9.56
N ALA A 11 25.76 8.17 -8.36
CA ALA A 11 25.16 6.99 -7.75
C ALA A 11 24.36 7.44 -6.51
N LEU A 12 23.08 7.76 -6.70
CA LEU A 12 22.12 7.96 -5.61
C LEU A 12 21.53 6.59 -5.25
N ALA A 13 22.18 5.86 -4.34
CA ALA A 13 21.58 4.73 -3.66
C ALA A 13 20.60 5.26 -2.61
N ILE A 14 19.31 4.92 -2.72
CA ILE A 14 18.29 5.25 -1.72
C ILE A 14 18.02 3.97 -0.93
N ALA A 15 18.25 4.06 0.39
CA ALA A 15 18.15 2.98 1.37
C ALA A 15 16.75 2.35 1.44
N GLY A 16 16.70 1.01 1.53
CA GLY A 16 15.56 0.27 2.04
C GLY A 16 15.68 0.14 3.56
N ALA A 17 15.21 1.14 4.31
CA ALA A 17 15.08 1.00 5.75
C ALA A 17 13.90 0.07 6.07
N SER A 18 14.17 -1.02 6.76
CA SER A 18 13.13 -1.92 7.28
C SER A 18 12.16 -1.21 8.23
N LEU A 19 10.95 -1.77 8.30
CA LEU A 19 9.74 -1.12 8.80
C LEU A 19 9.69 -1.01 10.33
N ALA A 20 10.50 -0.12 10.89
CA ALA A 20 10.02 0.72 11.99
C ALA A 20 8.97 1.66 11.39
N GLN A 21 7.69 1.27 11.48
CA GLN A 21 6.49 2.07 11.18
C GLN A 21 6.72 3.26 10.22
N GLN A 22 7.18 2.97 9.00
CA GLN A 22 7.30 3.99 7.97
C GLN A 22 5.90 4.18 7.39
N SER A 23 5.23 5.22 7.87
CA SER A 23 4.07 5.73 7.17
C SER A 23 4.55 6.32 5.85
N TYR A 24 4.13 5.72 4.73
CA TYR A 24 4.55 6.11 3.39
C TYR A 24 4.05 7.52 3.05
N ALA A 25 4.85 8.53 3.39
CA ALA A 25 4.68 9.88 2.87
C ALA A 25 4.97 9.89 1.36
N MET A 26 4.07 10.49 0.57
CA MET A 26 4.11 10.52 -0.91
C MET A 26 5.53 10.75 -1.46
N ARG A 27 6.15 9.68 -1.95
CA ARG A 27 7.40 9.71 -2.70
C ARG A 27 7.14 10.39 -4.05
N LYS A 28 8.05 11.26 -4.49
CA LYS A 28 8.05 11.72 -5.89
C LYS A 28 8.35 10.50 -6.77
N THR A 29 7.39 10.10 -7.59
CA THR A 29 7.53 8.95 -8.49
C THR A 29 7.67 9.46 -9.91
N ASP A 30 8.86 9.24 -10.47
CA ASP A 30 9.18 9.49 -11.85
C ASP A 30 8.71 8.29 -12.68
N ILE A 31 7.77 8.52 -13.60
CA ILE A 31 7.18 7.50 -14.48
C ILE A 31 7.72 7.70 -15.89
N ARG A 32 8.38 6.67 -16.40
CA ARG A 32 9.06 6.71 -17.69
C ARG A 32 8.16 6.07 -18.75
N ALA A 33 7.50 6.89 -19.55
CA ALA A 33 6.46 6.44 -20.48
C ALA A 33 6.82 6.71 -21.94
N ALA A 34 6.37 5.82 -22.83
CA ALA A 34 6.55 5.97 -24.28
C ALA A 34 5.33 5.49 -25.10
N TYR A 35 5.22 5.99 -26.32
CA TYR A 35 4.35 5.50 -27.37
C TYR A 35 5.18 4.62 -28.32
N PHE A 36 4.86 3.34 -28.37
CA PHE A 36 5.55 2.35 -29.19
C PHE A 36 4.97 2.27 -30.60
N HIS A 37 5.87 2.31 -31.57
CA HIS A 37 5.57 2.04 -32.96
C HIS A 37 6.27 0.75 -33.42
N LEU A 38 5.57 -0.04 -34.24
CA LEU A 38 6.09 -1.27 -34.85
C LEU A 38 6.23 -1.07 -36.36
N ASN A 39 7.33 -1.55 -36.94
CA ASN A 39 7.56 -1.51 -38.39
C ASN A 39 6.53 -2.31 -39.21
N GLY A 40 5.79 -3.23 -38.57
CA GLY A 40 4.67 -3.94 -39.21
C GLY A 40 3.38 -3.11 -39.33
N ASP A 41 3.30 -1.95 -38.67
CA ASP A 41 2.11 -1.10 -38.61
C ASP A 41 2.03 -0.11 -39.78
N HIS A 42 2.33 -0.59 -41.00
CA HIS A 42 2.21 0.19 -42.22
C HIS A 42 0.80 0.07 -42.81
N GLN A 43 0.13 1.21 -42.98
CA GLN A 43 -1.16 1.28 -43.68
C GLN A 43 -0.96 1.07 -45.19
N PRO A 44 -1.85 0.33 -45.87
CA PRO A 44 -1.96 0.39 -47.32
C PRO A 44 -2.27 1.83 -47.76
N VAL A 45 -1.52 2.34 -48.73
CA VAL A 45 -1.72 3.68 -49.30
C VAL A 45 -3.19 3.85 -49.73
N GLY A 46 -3.93 4.78 -49.11
CA GLY A 46 -5.32 5.13 -49.47
C GLY A 46 -6.38 4.92 -48.39
N LEU A 47 -6.07 4.28 -47.26
CA LEU A 47 -6.96 4.18 -46.09
C LEU A 47 -6.42 5.06 -44.95
N GLN A 48 -7.01 6.25 -44.75
CA GLN A 48 -6.66 7.15 -43.64
C GLN A 48 -7.27 6.66 -42.32
N TYR A 49 -6.62 5.70 -41.66
CA TYR A 49 -6.84 5.46 -40.23
C TYR A 49 -5.63 6.06 -39.48
N SER A 50 -5.82 7.31 -39.05
CA SER A 50 -4.82 8.14 -38.35
C SER A 50 -4.31 7.44 -37.08
N ALA A 51 -3.02 7.58 -36.72
CA ALA A 51 -2.57 7.28 -35.37
C ALA A 51 -3.29 8.22 -34.40
N THR A 52 -4.33 7.73 -33.71
CA THR A 52 -5.34 8.59 -33.06
C THR A 52 -4.97 9.01 -31.64
N ALA A 53 -3.88 8.49 -31.05
CA ALA A 53 -3.54 8.71 -29.64
C ALA A 53 -2.06 9.03 -29.27
N PRO A 54 -1.25 9.77 -30.06
CA PRO A 54 0.15 10.04 -29.70
C PRO A 54 0.32 11.01 -28.51
N HIS A 55 -0.76 11.62 -28.03
CA HIS A 55 -0.74 12.64 -26.97
C HIS A 55 -1.29 12.13 -25.63
N VAL A 56 -1.56 10.82 -25.48
CA VAL A 56 -2.10 10.23 -24.23
C VAL A 56 -1.29 10.65 -23.02
N TRP A 57 0.03 10.46 -23.05
CA TRP A 57 0.88 10.73 -21.90
C TRP A 57 0.97 12.21 -21.54
N PHE A 58 0.92 13.11 -22.53
CA PHE A 58 0.78 14.54 -22.28
C PHE A 58 -0.56 14.89 -21.62
N ASN A 59 -1.66 14.31 -22.08
CA ASN A 59 -3.00 14.57 -21.52
C ASN A 59 -3.16 14.00 -20.11
N VAL A 60 -2.56 12.84 -19.84
CA VAL A 60 -2.50 12.27 -18.48
C VAL A 60 -1.59 13.11 -17.59
N ASP A 61 -0.41 13.51 -18.05
CA ASP A 61 0.53 14.33 -17.25
C ASP A 61 -0.04 15.72 -16.91
N SER A 62 -0.78 16.33 -17.85
CA SER A 62 -1.38 17.65 -17.66
C SER A 62 -2.64 17.67 -16.79
N ASN A 63 -3.27 16.51 -16.52
CA ASN A 63 -4.49 16.43 -15.73
C ASN A 63 -4.20 16.26 -14.23
N ALA A 64 -3.90 17.37 -13.55
CA ALA A 64 -3.59 17.39 -12.12
C ALA A 64 -4.75 16.99 -11.18
N ALA A 65 -5.99 16.93 -11.69
CA ALA A 65 -7.15 16.51 -10.90
C ALA A 65 -7.28 14.98 -10.77
N LEU A 66 -6.78 14.24 -11.77
CA LEU A 66 -6.87 12.78 -11.83
C LEU A 66 -5.52 12.09 -11.65
N LYS A 67 -4.41 12.77 -11.96
CA LYS A 67 -3.05 12.28 -11.74
C LYS A 67 -2.64 12.49 -10.28
N PRO A 68 -2.06 11.50 -9.59
CA PRO A 68 -1.48 11.69 -8.27
C PRO A 68 -0.43 12.82 -8.27
N ALA A 69 -0.48 13.69 -7.26
CA ALA A 69 0.34 14.91 -7.20
C ALA A 69 1.86 14.63 -7.18
N GLY A 70 2.27 13.45 -6.69
CA GLY A 70 3.67 13.03 -6.64
C GLY A 70 4.22 12.49 -7.97
N TRP A 71 3.41 12.36 -9.01
CA TRP A 71 3.81 11.73 -10.28
C TRP A 71 4.32 12.75 -11.31
N ASN A 72 5.48 12.44 -11.88
CA ASN A 72 6.03 13.14 -13.03
C ASN A 72 6.18 12.15 -14.18
N ILE A 73 5.39 12.31 -15.24
CA ILE A 73 5.42 11.42 -16.41
C ILE A 73 6.30 12.06 -17.48
N TYR A 74 7.32 11.34 -17.97
CA TYR A 74 8.21 11.84 -19.01
C TYR A 74 8.78 10.69 -19.84
N ASN A 75 9.34 10.99 -21.01
CA ASN A 75 10.06 10.01 -21.81
C ASN A 75 11.58 10.24 -21.61
N PRO A 76 12.31 9.28 -20.99
CA PRO A 76 13.75 9.41 -20.78
C PRO A 76 14.57 9.31 -22.08
N LEU A 77 13.98 8.76 -23.14
CA LEU A 77 14.61 8.56 -24.45
C LEU A 77 14.10 9.56 -25.49
N ALA A 78 13.41 10.62 -25.06
CA ALA A 78 12.90 11.64 -25.96
C ALA A 78 14.07 12.30 -26.72
N PRO A 79 14.05 12.34 -28.05
CA PRO A 79 15.06 13.04 -28.81
C PRO A 79 14.91 14.54 -28.59
N GLY A 80 16.01 15.27 -28.41
CA GLY A 80 15.97 16.72 -28.22
C GLY A 80 15.39 17.47 -29.43
N VAL A 81 15.42 16.86 -30.61
CA VAL A 81 14.84 17.36 -31.87
C VAL A 81 14.11 16.26 -32.62
N LEU A 82 13.15 16.61 -33.47
CA LEU A 82 12.40 15.64 -34.28
C LEU A 82 13.34 14.92 -35.26
N THR A 83 13.40 13.60 -35.20
CA THR A 83 14.22 12.80 -36.12
C THR A 83 13.58 12.73 -37.51
N SER A 84 14.38 12.47 -38.56
CA SER A 84 13.87 12.29 -39.92
C SER A 84 12.89 11.12 -40.02
N GLN A 85 13.13 10.05 -39.26
CA GLN A 85 12.24 8.89 -39.19
C GLN A 85 10.89 9.25 -38.55
N ALA A 86 10.89 9.96 -37.42
CA ALA A 86 9.66 10.42 -36.78
C ALA A 86 8.90 11.40 -37.67
N ALA A 87 9.60 12.33 -38.33
CA ALA A 87 8.99 13.25 -39.30
C ALA A 87 8.36 12.50 -40.48
N SER A 88 9.02 11.47 -41.02
CA SER A 88 8.46 10.61 -42.07
C SER A 88 7.21 9.87 -41.60
N PHE A 89 7.22 9.30 -40.39
CA PHE A 89 6.06 8.64 -39.79
C PHE A 89 4.88 9.61 -39.67
N PHE A 90 5.06 10.77 -39.04
CA PHE A 90 3.99 11.74 -38.89
C PHE A 90 3.50 12.31 -40.23
N SER A 91 4.36 12.42 -41.25
CA SER A 91 3.96 12.84 -42.61
C SER A 91 3.09 11.85 -43.35
N SER A 92 3.13 10.57 -42.95
CA SER A 92 2.22 9.55 -43.45
C SER A 92 0.83 9.62 -42.82
N ILE A 93 0.69 10.35 -41.70
CA ILE A 93 -0.53 10.42 -40.88
C ILE A 93 -1.20 11.80 -40.96
N TYR A 94 -0.42 12.88 -41.02
CA TYR A 94 -0.87 14.26 -40.96
C TYR A 94 -0.47 15.06 -42.21
N ALA A 95 -1.41 15.86 -42.72
CA ALA A 95 -1.21 16.65 -43.93
C ALA A 95 -0.15 17.75 -43.78
N ASP A 96 -0.05 18.37 -42.59
CA ASP A 96 0.90 19.44 -42.27
C ASP A 96 1.89 18.94 -41.22
N THR A 97 3.01 18.34 -41.63
CA THR A 97 3.99 17.73 -40.69
C THR A 97 5.22 18.62 -40.47
N PRO A 98 5.77 18.71 -39.24
CA PRO A 98 6.96 19.51 -38.96
C PRO A 98 8.21 18.92 -39.61
N ALA A 99 9.09 19.77 -40.12
CA ALA A 99 10.38 19.33 -40.65
C ALA A 99 11.23 18.68 -39.56
N ALA A 100 12.07 17.71 -39.94
CA ALA A 100 13.09 17.16 -39.05
C ALA A 100 13.98 18.28 -38.49
N GLY A 101 14.42 18.15 -37.23
CA GLY A 101 15.29 19.12 -36.55
C GLY A 101 14.59 20.12 -35.62
N ILE A 102 13.26 20.09 -35.50
CA ILE A 102 12.52 20.96 -34.56
C ILE A 102 12.64 20.44 -33.12
N GLU A 103 12.97 21.32 -32.18
CA GLU A 103 13.09 21.01 -30.74
C GLU A 103 11.80 20.38 -30.20
N GLN A 104 11.94 19.26 -29.48
CA GLN A 104 10.80 18.52 -28.92
C GLN A 104 10.48 18.96 -27.50
N THR A 105 9.18 19.06 -27.19
CA THR A 105 8.67 19.30 -25.83
C THR A 105 7.66 18.21 -25.45
N LYS A 106 7.35 18.04 -24.16
CA LYS A 106 6.33 17.08 -23.69
C LYS A 106 4.96 17.22 -24.38
N ARG A 107 4.66 18.38 -24.96
CA ARG A 107 3.43 18.66 -25.68
C ARG A 107 3.42 18.11 -27.11
N MET A 108 4.58 17.72 -27.63
CA MET A 108 4.73 17.26 -29.01
C MET A 108 4.65 15.74 -29.10
N ALA A 109 3.98 15.23 -30.14
CA ALA A 109 3.84 13.79 -30.39
C ALA A 109 5.21 13.09 -30.52
N GLY A 110 6.18 13.73 -31.18
CA GLY A 110 7.53 13.21 -31.37
C GLY A 110 8.35 13.06 -30.09
N TYR A 111 7.96 13.74 -29.00
CA TYR A 111 8.60 13.57 -27.69
C TYR A 111 8.30 12.19 -27.09
N TRP A 112 7.10 11.64 -27.32
CA TRP A 112 6.67 10.37 -26.74
C TRP A 112 6.94 9.16 -27.63
N TRP A 113 7.18 9.39 -28.92
CA TRP A 113 7.29 8.35 -29.94
C TRP A 113 8.64 7.63 -29.91
N LEU A 114 8.61 6.29 -29.92
CA LEU A 114 9.79 5.42 -30.07
C LEU A 114 9.51 4.28 -31.05
N ASP A 115 10.44 4.04 -31.97
CA ASP A 115 10.45 2.86 -32.84
C ASP A 115 11.06 1.66 -32.12
N VAL A 116 10.25 0.62 -31.88
CA VAL A 116 10.66 -0.59 -31.15
C VAL A 116 11.83 -1.30 -31.83
N ALA A 117 11.93 -1.24 -33.16
CA ALA A 117 13.00 -1.92 -33.88
C ALA A 117 14.38 -1.30 -33.61
N GLY A 118 14.41 0.00 -33.31
CA GLY A 118 15.62 0.77 -33.00
C GLY A 118 16.04 0.73 -31.52
N LEU A 119 15.22 0.18 -30.63
CA LEU A 119 15.49 0.17 -29.20
C LEU A 119 16.44 -0.98 -28.82
N THR A 120 17.43 -0.67 -27.98
CA THR A 120 18.30 -1.65 -27.34
C THR A 120 17.67 -2.22 -26.06
N ASP A 121 18.25 -3.30 -25.55
CA ASP A 121 17.83 -3.86 -24.26
C ASP A 121 18.03 -2.90 -23.09
N GLU A 122 19.03 -2.02 -23.17
CA GLU A 122 19.29 -0.98 -22.18
C GLU A 122 18.23 0.12 -22.24
N ASP A 123 17.89 0.58 -23.46
CA ASP A 123 16.80 1.54 -23.68
C ASP A 123 15.46 1.04 -23.13
N MET A 124 15.13 -0.23 -23.41
CA MET A 124 13.90 -0.85 -22.89
C MET A 124 13.87 -0.93 -21.36
N SER A 125 15.02 -1.08 -20.70
CA SER A 125 15.07 -1.13 -19.23
C SER A 125 14.85 0.24 -18.57
N LEU A 126 14.99 1.33 -19.34
CA LEU A 126 14.73 2.68 -18.87
C LEU A 126 13.25 3.05 -18.90
N LEU A 127 12.36 2.25 -19.50
CA LEU A 127 10.93 2.55 -19.62
C LEU A 127 10.10 1.74 -18.62
N ASP A 128 9.07 2.37 -18.05
CA ASP A 128 8.11 1.76 -17.10
C ASP A 128 6.79 1.38 -17.78
N VAL A 129 6.29 2.22 -18.71
CA VAL A 129 5.01 1.99 -19.39
C VAL A 129 5.14 2.29 -20.88
N GLY A 130 4.65 1.36 -21.71
CA GLY A 130 4.62 1.50 -23.16
C GLY A 130 3.20 1.33 -23.70
N LEU A 131 2.71 2.31 -24.46
CA LEU A 131 1.44 2.20 -25.19
C LEU A 131 1.71 1.76 -26.63
N LEU A 132 1.12 0.64 -27.03
CA LEU A 132 1.06 0.16 -28.40
C LEU A 132 -0.39 0.23 -28.89
N GLN A 133 -0.67 1.18 -29.78
CA GLN A 133 -1.99 1.29 -30.40
C GLN A 133 -2.01 0.49 -31.72
N VAL A 134 -2.98 -0.40 -31.88
CA VAL A 134 -3.14 -1.21 -33.11
C VAL A 134 -4.16 -0.53 -34.02
N THR A 135 -3.65 0.10 -35.07
CA THR A 135 -4.46 0.89 -36.03
C THR A 135 -4.64 0.19 -37.38
N THR A 136 -3.88 -0.86 -37.64
CA THR A 136 -3.99 -1.70 -38.84
C THR A 136 -4.92 -2.89 -38.59
N PRO A 137 -5.79 -3.27 -39.57
CA PRO A 137 -6.75 -4.36 -39.39
C PRO A 137 -6.14 -5.72 -39.01
N ASN A 138 -4.91 -6.01 -39.45
CA ASN A 138 -4.19 -7.27 -39.22
C ASN A 138 -2.70 -7.00 -38.98
N LEU A 139 -2.35 -6.41 -37.83
CA LEU A 139 -0.95 -6.14 -37.47
C LEU A 139 -0.21 -7.46 -37.22
N GLN A 140 0.83 -7.77 -37.99
CA GLN A 140 1.70 -8.93 -37.74
C GLN A 140 3.03 -8.44 -37.17
N VAL A 141 3.44 -9.00 -36.03
CA VAL A 141 4.65 -8.55 -35.33
C VAL A 141 5.84 -9.35 -35.81
N THR A 142 6.96 -8.67 -36.11
CA THR A 142 8.19 -9.36 -36.49
C THR A 142 8.77 -10.12 -35.29
N PRO A 143 9.48 -11.25 -35.49
CA PRO A 143 10.10 -11.98 -34.37
C PRO A 143 11.03 -11.11 -33.51
N GLY A 144 11.75 -10.15 -34.13
CA GLY A 144 12.64 -9.23 -33.42
C GLY A 144 11.88 -8.24 -32.52
N ASP A 145 10.80 -7.65 -33.01
CA ASP A 145 9.99 -6.72 -32.21
C ASP A 145 9.25 -7.44 -31.10
N ARG A 146 8.78 -8.67 -31.37
CA ARG A 146 8.14 -9.53 -30.36
C ARG A 146 9.06 -9.84 -29.20
N GLU A 147 10.30 -10.25 -29.48
CA GLU A 147 11.28 -10.55 -28.45
C GLU A 147 11.62 -9.31 -27.61
N ARG A 148 11.67 -8.12 -28.23
CA ARG A 148 11.86 -6.85 -27.51
C ARG A 148 10.68 -6.48 -26.61
N LEU A 149 9.44 -6.63 -27.11
CA LEU A 149 8.23 -6.41 -26.29
C LEU A 149 8.16 -7.40 -25.12
N ARG A 150 8.49 -8.67 -25.36
CA ARG A 150 8.60 -9.70 -24.31
C ARG A 150 9.62 -9.31 -23.24
N ARG A 151 10.82 -8.88 -23.65
CA ARG A 151 11.89 -8.43 -22.75
C ARG A 151 11.50 -7.19 -21.96
N PHE A 152 10.79 -6.23 -22.56
CA PHE A 152 10.28 -5.06 -21.87
C PHE A 152 9.35 -5.46 -20.71
N VAL A 153 8.39 -6.36 -20.97
CA VAL A 153 7.45 -6.84 -19.94
C VAL A 153 8.16 -7.69 -18.89
N ASP A 154 9.04 -8.61 -19.28
CA ASP A 154 9.84 -9.42 -18.35
C ASP A 154 10.68 -8.58 -17.38
N LYS A 155 11.12 -7.39 -17.82
CA LYS A 155 11.86 -6.39 -17.03
C LYS A 155 10.94 -5.49 -16.19
N GLY A 156 9.69 -5.87 -15.96
CA GLY A 156 8.78 -5.09 -15.11
C GLY A 156 8.02 -3.97 -15.82
N GLY A 157 8.13 -3.87 -17.14
CA GLY A 157 7.37 -2.89 -17.93
C GLY A 157 5.89 -3.23 -18.02
N VAL A 158 5.05 -2.20 -18.09
CA VAL A 158 3.61 -2.34 -18.40
C VAL A 158 3.39 -2.07 -19.88
N LEU A 159 3.01 -3.12 -20.62
CA LEU A 159 2.65 -3.01 -22.03
C LEU A 159 1.14 -2.87 -22.18
N TRP A 160 0.69 -1.70 -22.59
CA TRP A 160 -0.71 -1.43 -22.91
C TRP A 160 -0.95 -1.55 -24.41
N ILE A 161 -1.71 -2.55 -24.82
CA ILE A 161 -2.12 -2.81 -26.20
C ILE A 161 -3.56 -2.33 -26.39
N ASP A 162 -3.78 -1.31 -27.22
CA ASP A 162 -5.13 -0.81 -27.53
C ASP A 162 -5.53 -1.18 -28.97
N LEU A 163 -6.44 -2.14 -29.10
CA LEU A 163 -6.98 -2.68 -30.35
C LEU A 163 -8.09 -1.74 -30.88
N ALA A 164 -7.70 -0.63 -31.48
CA ALA A 164 -8.63 0.39 -31.94
C ALA A 164 -9.39 -0.02 -33.23
N PHE A 165 -8.73 -0.72 -34.16
CA PHE A 165 -9.29 -1.01 -35.49
C PHE A 165 -8.94 -2.41 -36.07
N GLY A 166 -8.31 -3.31 -35.31
CA GLY A 166 -7.82 -4.57 -35.87
C GLY A 166 -7.37 -5.63 -34.88
N SER A 167 -7.04 -6.78 -35.44
CA SER A 167 -6.49 -7.93 -34.71
C SER A 167 -4.97 -7.86 -34.62
N PHE A 168 -4.41 -8.47 -33.57
CA PHE A 168 -2.98 -8.42 -33.25
C PHE A 168 -2.34 -9.80 -33.38
N ASP A 169 -1.40 -9.90 -34.32
CA ASP A 169 -0.47 -11.01 -34.55
C ASP A 169 -1.14 -12.39 -34.72
N GLN A 170 -2.22 -12.43 -35.51
CA GLN A 170 -3.05 -13.63 -35.70
C GLN A 170 -2.32 -14.81 -36.35
N SER A 171 -1.31 -14.56 -37.19
CA SER A 171 -0.69 -15.61 -38.00
C SER A 171 0.60 -16.14 -37.39
N ASN A 172 1.31 -15.31 -36.62
CA ASN A 172 2.65 -15.63 -36.14
C ASN A 172 2.71 -15.96 -34.64
N GLY A 173 1.58 -15.94 -33.93
CA GLY A 173 1.50 -16.30 -32.51
C GLY A 173 2.40 -15.44 -31.64
N SER A 174 1.98 -14.20 -31.35
CA SER A 174 2.65 -13.34 -30.36
C SER A 174 2.72 -14.01 -28.99
N VAL A 175 3.43 -13.39 -28.05
CA VAL A 175 3.33 -13.78 -26.63
C VAL A 175 1.85 -13.87 -26.19
N PHE A 176 0.96 -13.05 -26.79
CA PHE A 176 -0.50 -13.18 -26.73
C PHE A 176 -1.15 -12.77 -28.08
N PRO A 177 -1.66 -13.70 -28.90
CA PRO A 177 -2.39 -13.35 -30.12
C PRO A 177 -3.84 -12.97 -29.78
N PHE A 178 -4.36 -11.90 -30.39
CA PHE A 178 -5.73 -11.43 -30.17
C PHE A 178 -6.47 -11.26 -31.49
N ARG A 179 -7.74 -11.68 -31.52
CA ARG A 179 -8.67 -11.29 -32.58
C ARG A 179 -9.78 -10.40 -32.02
N LEU A 180 -10.27 -9.47 -32.83
CA LEU A 180 -11.52 -8.77 -32.56
C LEU A 180 -12.68 -9.52 -33.22
N ASN A 181 -13.64 -9.97 -32.41
CA ASN A 181 -14.92 -10.45 -32.91
C ASN A 181 -15.97 -9.33 -32.84
N TYR A 182 -16.74 -9.13 -33.91
CA TYR A 182 -17.75 -8.08 -33.99
C TYR A 182 -19.15 -8.70 -33.78
N PRO A 183 -19.66 -8.81 -32.54
CA PRO A 183 -20.98 -9.35 -32.31
C PRO A 183 -22.03 -8.44 -32.97
N GLY A 184 -22.99 -9.04 -33.69
CA GLY A 184 -24.05 -8.32 -34.40
C GLY A 184 -25.04 -7.55 -33.51
N THR A 185 -24.88 -7.59 -32.17
CA THR A 185 -25.71 -6.88 -31.19
C THR A 185 -24.84 -6.08 -30.20
N PRO A 186 -24.75 -4.74 -30.34
CA PRO A 186 -23.87 -3.91 -29.52
C PRO A 186 -24.33 -3.70 -28.05
N ASN A 187 -25.52 -4.17 -27.65
CA ASN A 187 -26.16 -3.83 -26.37
C ASN A 187 -26.53 -5.06 -25.52
N ALA A 188 -25.55 -5.88 -25.13
CA ALA A 188 -25.75 -6.86 -24.06
C ALA A 188 -25.23 -6.30 -22.72
N ASN A 189 -25.84 -6.70 -21.60
CA ASN A 189 -25.47 -6.26 -20.25
C ASN A 189 -23.95 -6.38 -20.04
N PRO A 190 -23.22 -5.26 -19.91
CA PRO A 190 -21.78 -5.29 -19.68
C PRO A 190 -21.51 -5.93 -18.31
N GLN A 191 -20.49 -6.79 -18.27
CA GLN A 191 -19.98 -7.39 -17.04
C GLN A 191 -18.61 -6.78 -16.75
N TRP A 192 -18.31 -6.55 -15.48
CA TRP A 192 -17.03 -5.98 -15.09
C TRP A 192 -16.61 -6.48 -13.72
N ASP A 193 -15.29 -6.62 -13.55
CA ASP A 193 -14.69 -6.93 -12.26
C ASP A 193 -14.37 -5.64 -11.51
N VAL A 194 -15.29 -5.19 -10.67
CA VAL A 194 -15.12 -3.99 -9.83
C VAL A 194 -13.93 -4.08 -8.87
N GLN A 195 -13.36 -5.28 -8.66
CA GLN A 195 -12.19 -5.48 -7.80
C GLN A 195 -10.86 -5.40 -8.55
N SER A 196 -10.88 -5.26 -9.88
CA SER A 196 -9.67 -5.08 -10.68
C SER A 196 -8.97 -3.77 -10.35
N PRO A 197 -7.62 -3.75 -10.20
CA PRO A 197 -6.87 -2.51 -9.99
C PRO A 197 -7.15 -1.47 -11.09
N LEU A 198 -7.35 -1.92 -12.34
CA LEU A 198 -7.64 -1.04 -13.47
C LEU A 198 -8.93 -0.22 -13.33
N LEU A 199 -9.90 -0.68 -12.54
CA LEU A 199 -11.18 0.02 -12.36
C LEU A 199 -11.27 0.81 -11.05
N ARG A 200 -10.30 0.63 -10.13
CA ARG A 200 -10.44 1.13 -8.75
C ARG A 200 -9.27 1.93 -8.20
N TYR A 201 -8.04 1.72 -8.70
CA TYR A 201 -6.83 2.26 -8.08
C TYR A 201 -5.83 2.83 -9.10
N PRO A 202 -5.29 4.05 -8.89
CA PRO A 202 -5.57 4.96 -7.77
C PRO A 202 -6.90 5.73 -7.94
N ASN A 203 -7.51 5.69 -9.12
CA ASN A 203 -8.80 6.31 -9.38
C ASN A 203 -9.91 5.27 -9.45
N THR A 204 -10.97 5.47 -8.68
CA THR A 204 -12.16 4.64 -8.77
C THR A 204 -13.08 5.10 -9.89
N LEU A 205 -13.41 4.19 -10.81
CA LEU A 205 -14.36 4.43 -11.89
C LEU A 205 -15.80 4.11 -11.43
N THR A 206 -16.75 4.96 -11.83
CA THR A 206 -18.20 4.78 -11.67
C THR A 206 -18.76 3.79 -12.68
N ASN A 207 -19.91 3.18 -12.37
CA ASN A 207 -20.58 2.26 -13.30
C ASN A 207 -20.80 2.91 -14.67
N ASN A 208 -21.13 4.20 -14.73
CA ASN A 208 -21.27 4.95 -15.98
C ASN A 208 -19.94 5.13 -16.71
N GLU A 209 -18.85 5.41 -15.99
CA GLU A 209 -17.50 5.48 -16.58
C GLU A 209 -17.04 4.11 -17.10
N ILE A 210 -17.26 3.03 -16.34
CA ILE A 210 -16.93 1.65 -16.73
C ILE A 210 -17.75 1.25 -17.96
N GLN A 211 -19.05 1.53 -17.95
CA GLN A 211 -19.93 1.25 -19.09
C GLN A 211 -19.46 2.00 -20.34
N THR A 212 -19.04 3.26 -20.19
CA THR A 212 -18.48 4.07 -21.29
C THR A 212 -17.21 3.43 -21.87
N LEU A 213 -16.32 2.90 -21.02
CA LEU A 213 -15.13 2.17 -21.47
C LEU A 213 -15.45 0.82 -22.11
N ALA A 214 -16.44 0.09 -21.58
CA ALA A 214 -16.83 -1.24 -22.05
C ALA A 214 -17.61 -1.23 -23.37
N THR A 215 -18.45 -0.22 -23.57
CA THR A 215 -19.30 -0.09 -24.78
C THR A 215 -18.67 0.81 -25.85
N GLY A 216 -17.74 1.67 -25.45
CA GLY A 216 -17.19 2.72 -26.30
C GLY A 216 -18.14 3.91 -26.43
N PRO A 217 -17.72 4.95 -27.15
CA PRO A 217 -18.48 6.18 -27.26
C PRO A 217 -19.75 6.03 -28.13
N ASN A 218 -20.88 6.52 -27.63
CA ASN A 218 -22.17 6.55 -28.33
C ASN A 218 -22.19 7.63 -29.42
N TYR A 219 -21.55 7.39 -30.56
CA TYR A 219 -21.70 8.24 -31.73
C TYR A 219 -22.80 7.67 -32.63
N GLY A 220 -23.94 8.36 -32.74
CA GLY A 220 -25.02 8.02 -33.68
C GLY A 220 -24.67 8.17 -35.17
N LEU A 221 -23.47 7.74 -35.58
CA LEU A 221 -22.96 7.72 -36.95
C LEU A 221 -22.13 6.43 -37.13
N GLU A 222 -22.73 5.43 -37.77
CA GLU A 222 -22.17 4.17 -38.34
C GLU A 222 -21.15 3.37 -37.47
N PRO A 223 -21.28 2.03 -37.38
CA PRO A 223 -20.47 1.21 -36.48
C PRO A 223 -19.00 1.23 -36.92
N ILE A 224 -18.20 2.06 -36.27
CA ILE A 224 -16.75 1.92 -36.32
C ILE A 224 -16.45 0.55 -35.68
N PHE A 225 -15.90 -0.38 -36.48
CA PHE A 225 -15.57 -1.76 -36.14
C PHE A 225 -14.87 -1.87 -34.77
N ARG A 226 -15.63 -2.01 -33.69
CA ARG A 226 -15.14 -2.24 -32.31
C ARG A 226 -15.64 -3.58 -31.81
N GLY A 227 -14.71 -4.52 -31.61
CA GLY A 227 -14.99 -5.91 -31.30
C GLY A 227 -14.70 -6.28 -29.86
N ASN A 228 -15.10 -7.50 -29.50
CA ASN A 228 -14.69 -8.17 -28.29
C ASN A 228 -13.35 -8.90 -28.52
N ILE A 229 -12.53 -8.97 -27.48
CA ILE A 229 -11.24 -9.66 -27.49
C ILE A 229 -11.50 -11.16 -27.44
N GLU A 230 -10.94 -11.91 -28.37
CA GLU A 230 -11.04 -13.38 -28.42
C GLU A 230 -9.68 -14.03 -28.69
N PRO A 231 -9.49 -15.29 -28.26
CA PRO A 231 -8.31 -16.06 -28.63
C PRO A 231 -8.32 -16.34 -30.13
N VAL A 232 -7.12 -16.44 -30.71
CA VAL A 232 -6.96 -16.89 -32.09
C VAL A 232 -7.10 -18.41 -32.14
N ASP A 233 -8.14 -18.90 -32.80
CA ASP A 233 -8.40 -20.32 -33.04
C ASP A 233 -8.12 -20.70 -34.50
N LEU A 234 -6.92 -21.25 -34.75
CA LEU A 234 -6.47 -21.69 -36.07
C LEU A 234 -7.26 -22.89 -36.62
N SER A 235 -8.07 -23.58 -35.79
CA SER A 235 -8.90 -24.70 -36.25
C SER A 235 -10.09 -24.26 -37.11
N THR A 236 -10.51 -23.00 -36.95
CA THR A 236 -11.66 -22.41 -37.67
C THR A 236 -11.28 -21.65 -38.95
N GLU A 237 -10.00 -21.34 -39.17
CA GLU A 237 -9.52 -20.52 -40.30
C GLU A 237 -9.05 -21.33 -41.53
N GLY A 238 -9.68 -22.48 -41.79
CA GLY A 238 -9.50 -23.21 -43.06
C GLY A 238 -8.26 -24.12 -43.18
N ALA A 239 -7.49 -24.32 -42.11
CA ALA A 239 -6.36 -25.25 -42.07
C ALA A 239 -6.76 -26.72 -41.78
N SER A 240 -7.85 -27.21 -42.40
CA SER A 240 -8.44 -28.54 -42.12
C SER A 240 -7.50 -29.73 -42.39
N ALA A 241 -6.39 -29.56 -43.10
CA ALA A 241 -5.45 -30.63 -43.44
C ALA A 241 -4.28 -30.80 -42.44
N VAL A 242 -4.12 -29.91 -41.45
CA VAL A 242 -2.95 -29.90 -40.53
C VAL A 242 -3.36 -30.02 -39.04
N ASN A 243 -4.65 -30.25 -38.79
CA ASN A 243 -5.29 -30.24 -37.47
C ASN A 243 -4.65 -31.17 -36.38
N PRO A 244 -4.10 -32.37 -36.71
CA PRO A 244 -3.44 -33.22 -35.70
C PRO A 244 -2.07 -32.70 -35.24
N LEU A 245 -1.36 -31.93 -36.08
CA LEU A 245 -0.05 -31.33 -35.75
C LEU A 245 -0.21 -29.97 -35.04
N LEU A 246 -1.29 -29.25 -35.31
CA LEU A 246 -1.61 -27.97 -34.66
C LEU A 246 -2.17 -28.13 -33.24
N ASN A 247 -2.82 -29.26 -32.92
CA ASN A 247 -3.26 -29.58 -31.56
C ASN A 247 -2.11 -29.83 -30.56
N SER A 248 -0.86 -29.97 -31.00
CA SER A 248 0.31 -29.95 -30.11
C SER A 248 0.80 -28.53 -29.79
N ILE A 249 0.33 -27.51 -30.53
CA ILE A 249 0.51 -26.08 -30.24
C ILE A 249 -0.59 -25.63 -29.27
N VAL A 250 -0.61 -26.26 -28.09
CA VAL A 250 -1.46 -25.88 -26.93
C VAL A 250 -1.09 -24.48 -26.38
N GLY A 251 -0.05 -23.83 -26.92
CA GLY A 251 0.47 -22.55 -26.45
C GLY A 251 -0.35 -21.30 -26.80
N LEU A 252 -1.14 -21.31 -27.89
CA LEU A 252 -1.83 -20.09 -28.37
C LEU A 252 -3.11 -19.77 -27.59
N THR A 253 -3.91 -20.78 -27.26
CA THR A 253 -5.06 -20.66 -26.32
C THR A 253 -4.61 -20.63 -24.86
N GLY A 254 -3.48 -21.28 -24.53
CA GLY A 254 -2.88 -21.24 -23.19
C GLY A 254 -2.47 -19.84 -22.75
N SER A 255 -1.86 -19.04 -23.65
CA SER A 255 -1.43 -17.68 -23.33
C SER A 255 -2.61 -16.71 -23.15
N TYR A 256 -3.68 -16.84 -23.93
CA TYR A 256 -4.92 -16.08 -23.72
C TYR A 256 -5.54 -16.34 -22.33
N SER A 257 -5.46 -17.59 -21.84
CA SER A 257 -5.97 -17.94 -20.50
C SER A 257 -5.18 -17.33 -19.34
N GLN A 258 -3.99 -16.77 -19.59
CA GLN A 258 -3.19 -16.03 -18.60
C GLN A 258 -3.68 -14.58 -18.42
N LEU A 259 -4.58 -14.10 -19.28
CA LEU A 259 -5.16 -12.76 -19.22
C LEU A 259 -6.58 -12.84 -18.68
N LYS A 260 -6.87 -12.01 -17.68
CA LYS A 260 -8.17 -11.95 -17.02
C LYS A 260 -9.06 -10.86 -17.63
N PRO A 261 -10.33 -11.15 -17.95
CA PRO A 261 -11.32 -10.14 -18.31
C PRO A 261 -11.55 -9.13 -17.17
N VAL A 262 -11.39 -7.85 -17.46
CA VAL A 262 -11.67 -6.73 -16.55
C VAL A 262 -13.03 -6.12 -16.86
N THR A 263 -13.32 -5.94 -18.14
CA THR A 263 -14.66 -5.58 -18.64
C THR A 263 -15.02 -6.53 -19.77
N ALA A 264 -16.31 -6.76 -19.96
CA ALA A 264 -16.86 -7.62 -21.00
C ALA A 264 -18.19 -7.06 -21.53
N ALA A 265 -18.45 -7.27 -22.81
CA ALA A 265 -19.72 -6.98 -23.47
C ALA A 265 -20.22 -8.25 -24.18
N ALA A 266 -21.49 -8.60 -23.98
CA ALA A 266 -22.08 -9.83 -24.52
C ALA A 266 -21.34 -11.14 -24.10
N GLY A 267 -20.74 -11.15 -22.91
CA GLY A 267 -20.01 -12.31 -22.38
C GLY A 267 -18.58 -12.46 -22.89
N SER A 268 -18.10 -11.58 -23.78
CA SER A 268 -16.72 -11.58 -24.25
C SER A 268 -15.95 -10.34 -23.76
N PRO A 269 -14.65 -10.45 -23.45
CA PRO A 269 -13.87 -9.37 -22.86
C PRO A 269 -13.70 -8.15 -23.78
N THR A 270 -13.69 -6.95 -23.19
CA THR A 270 -13.40 -5.67 -23.84
C THR A 270 -12.17 -4.96 -23.25
N ALA A 271 -11.80 -5.36 -22.03
CA ALA A 271 -10.50 -5.06 -21.43
C ALA A 271 -10.00 -6.30 -20.69
N MET A 272 -8.71 -6.57 -20.77
CA MET A 272 -8.06 -7.69 -20.10
C MET A 272 -6.75 -7.25 -19.42
N LEU A 273 -6.40 -7.93 -18.34
CA LEU A 273 -5.17 -7.71 -17.58
C LEU A 273 -4.50 -9.05 -17.32
N GLY A 274 -3.19 -9.14 -17.51
CA GLY A 274 -2.42 -10.24 -16.96
C GLY A 274 -1.00 -9.83 -16.61
N ARG A 275 -0.37 -10.65 -15.78
CA ARG A 275 1.00 -10.46 -15.32
C ARG A 275 1.91 -11.43 -16.05
N LEU A 276 3.04 -10.94 -16.56
CA LEU A 276 4.04 -11.75 -17.24
C LEU A 276 5.42 -11.35 -16.74
N GLY A 277 6.16 -12.31 -16.19
CA GLY A 277 7.43 -12.02 -15.50
C GLY A 277 7.22 -11.02 -14.36
N ASP A 278 8.02 -9.97 -14.34
CA ASP A 278 7.91 -8.91 -13.33
C ASP A 278 6.94 -7.79 -13.75
N GLY A 279 6.41 -7.81 -14.98
CA GLY A 279 5.58 -6.75 -15.57
C GLY A 279 4.14 -7.15 -15.88
N TYR A 280 3.43 -6.27 -16.58
CA TYR A 280 2.01 -6.46 -16.90
C TYR A 280 1.71 -6.25 -18.37
N VAL A 281 0.70 -6.96 -18.86
CA VAL A 281 0.07 -6.71 -20.17
C VAL A 281 -1.38 -6.31 -19.95
N VAL A 282 -1.75 -5.18 -20.52
CA VAL A 282 -3.12 -4.66 -20.52
C VAL A 282 -3.61 -4.58 -21.94
N VAL A 283 -4.79 -5.14 -22.21
CA VAL A 283 -5.37 -5.15 -23.56
C VAL A 283 -6.73 -4.48 -23.53
N THR A 284 -6.99 -3.54 -24.43
CA THR A 284 -8.29 -2.86 -24.58
C THR A 284 -8.77 -2.94 -26.02
N SER A 285 -10.08 -3.02 -26.26
CA SER A 285 -10.65 -3.09 -27.63
C SER A 285 -11.61 -1.96 -28.00
N ARG A 286 -11.84 -1.02 -27.07
CA ARG A 286 -12.82 0.06 -27.21
C ARG A 286 -12.17 1.43 -27.35
N GLY A 287 -10.90 1.50 -27.77
CA GLY A 287 -10.20 2.76 -28.05
C GLY A 287 -10.01 3.64 -26.81
N ALA A 288 -9.55 3.03 -25.70
CA ALA A 288 -9.36 3.74 -24.45
C ALA A 288 -8.25 4.81 -24.56
N SER A 289 -7.19 4.55 -25.33
CA SER A 289 -6.13 5.52 -25.61
C SER A 289 -6.66 6.71 -26.43
N GLU A 290 -7.59 6.47 -27.36
CA GLU A 290 -8.24 7.51 -28.14
C GLU A 290 -9.12 8.42 -27.27
N MET A 291 -9.86 7.83 -26.34
CA MET A 291 -10.72 8.55 -25.41
C MET A 291 -9.89 9.45 -24.47
N ALA A 292 -8.75 8.97 -23.99
CA ALA A 292 -7.79 9.77 -23.22
C ALA A 292 -7.15 10.91 -24.06
N SER A 293 -7.17 10.78 -25.38
CA SER A 293 -6.63 11.74 -26.35
C SER A 293 -7.68 12.71 -26.93
N ARG A 294 -8.84 12.92 -26.28
CA ARG A 294 -9.88 13.85 -26.77
C ARG A 294 -9.68 15.28 -26.28
N THR A 295 -10.03 16.28 -27.08
CA THR A 295 -9.88 17.73 -26.76
C THR A 295 -11.18 18.50 -27.05
N SER A 296 -11.31 19.71 -26.50
CA SER A 296 -12.52 20.53 -26.55
C SER A 296 -12.80 21.26 -27.88
N ALA A 297 -11.97 21.07 -28.92
CA ALA A 297 -11.85 22.04 -30.01
C ALA A 297 -12.52 21.70 -31.37
N SER A 298 -13.26 20.59 -31.54
CA SER A 298 -13.84 20.26 -32.85
C SER A 298 -15.36 20.03 -32.82
N THR A 299 -16.09 20.81 -33.63
CA THR A 299 -17.47 20.54 -34.04
C THR A 299 -17.56 19.32 -34.96
N ASN A 300 -16.41 18.87 -35.50
CA ASN A 300 -16.28 17.67 -36.33
C ASN A 300 -15.66 16.53 -35.50
N ARG A 301 -16.53 15.65 -34.97
CA ARG A 301 -16.28 14.64 -33.92
C ARG A 301 -15.29 13.51 -34.26
N ARG A 302 -14.53 13.63 -35.36
CA ARG A 302 -13.52 12.66 -35.86
C ARG A 302 -12.06 13.10 -35.69
N PHE A 303 -11.79 14.33 -35.25
CA PHE A 303 -10.41 14.83 -35.11
C PHE A 303 -9.91 14.80 -33.66
N PHE A 304 -8.88 13.97 -33.45
CA PHE A 304 -8.18 13.68 -32.20
C PHE A 304 -7.10 14.74 -31.87
N ALA A 305 -6.49 14.67 -30.67
CA ALA A 305 -5.66 15.69 -29.98
C ALA A 305 -4.50 16.35 -30.73
N ALA A 306 -4.76 17.07 -31.81
CA ALA A 306 -3.76 17.94 -32.38
C ALA A 306 -4.34 19.26 -32.87
N ASP A 307 -3.46 20.25 -33.04
CA ASP A 307 -3.69 21.25 -34.06
C ASP A 307 -3.86 20.59 -35.46
N PRO A 308 -4.30 21.33 -36.49
CA PRO A 308 -4.44 20.77 -37.84
C PRO A 308 -3.17 20.05 -38.36
N SER A 309 -2.00 20.37 -37.78
CA SER A 309 -0.69 19.79 -38.06
C SER A 309 -0.30 18.54 -37.24
N GLY A 310 -1.14 17.99 -36.36
CA GLY A 310 -0.77 16.77 -35.62
C GLY A 310 0.23 17.00 -34.46
N GLN A 311 0.81 18.20 -34.37
CA GLN A 311 2.09 18.45 -33.70
C GLN A 311 1.93 18.75 -32.21
N LEU A 312 1.01 19.64 -31.84
CA LEU A 312 0.85 20.12 -30.47
C LEU A 312 -0.40 19.53 -29.81
N GLY A 313 -0.19 18.80 -28.71
CA GLY A 313 -1.27 18.36 -27.84
C GLY A 313 -2.09 19.55 -27.34
N ARG A 314 -3.40 19.39 -27.19
CA ARG A 314 -4.27 20.41 -26.59
C ARG A 314 -4.82 19.87 -25.27
N THR A 315 -5.26 20.78 -24.41
CA THR A 315 -5.88 20.41 -23.14
C THR A 315 -7.03 19.43 -23.36
N GLY A 316 -7.09 18.38 -22.53
CA GLY A 316 -8.08 17.32 -22.64
C GLY A 316 -9.53 17.84 -22.55
N ALA A 317 -10.46 17.16 -23.22
CA ALA A 317 -11.88 17.47 -23.16
C ALA A 317 -12.45 17.17 -21.78
N ALA A 318 -13.25 18.10 -21.22
CA ALA A 318 -14.05 17.87 -20.01
C ALA A 318 -15.30 17.02 -20.32
N SER A 319 -15.08 15.79 -20.79
CA SER A 319 -16.13 14.81 -21.14
C SER A 319 -16.04 13.59 -20.24
N LEU A 320 -17.16 12.87 -20.09
CA LEU A 320 -17.22 11.64 -19.30
C LEU A 320 -16.25 10.59 -19.86
N GLU A 321 -16.20 10.44 -21.19
CA GLU A 321 -15.34 9.50 -21.90
C GLU A 321 -13.85 9.78 -21.65
N ALA A 322 -13.44 11.04 -21.80
CA ALA A 322 -12.05 11.44 -21.59
C ALA A 322 -11.62 11.29 -20.12
N SER A 323 -12.51 11.65 -19.19
CA SER A 323 -12.26 11.52 -17.76
C SER A 323 -12.13 10.05 -17.34
N ALA A 324 -13.04 9.19 -17.83
CA ALA A 324 -12.99 7.75 -17.59
C ALA A 324 -11.70 7.12 -18.12
N ALA A 325 -11.31 7.48 -19.34
CA ALA A 325 -10.11 6.96 -19.98
C ALA A 325 -8.81 7.47 -19.34
N ILE A 326 -8.75 8.72 -18.88
CA ILE A 326 -7.60 9.25 -18.14
C ILE A 326 -7.49 8.55 -16.78
N LYS A 327 -8.59 8.36 -16.04
CA LYS A 327 -8.59 7.55 -14.80
C LYS A 327 -8.06 6.15 -15.06
N PHE A 328 -8.56 5.49 -16.11
CA PHE A 328 -8.12 4.15 -16.50
C PHE A 328 -6.63 4.12 -16.85
N ALA A 329 -6.12 5.09 -17.62
CA ALA A 329 -4.70 5.19 -17.95
C ALA A 329 -3.82 5.43 -16.72
N VAL A 330 -4.26 6.25 -15.77
CA VAL A 330 -3.57 6.43 -14.47
C VAL A 330 -3.53 5.10 -13.69
N ASN A 331 -4.61 4.33 -13.71
CA ASN A 331 -4.67 3.00 -13.09
C ASN A 331 -3.78 1.96 -13.81
N ILE A 332 -3.58 2.08 -15.12
CA ILE A 332 -2.59 1.26 -15.84
C ILE A 332 -1.18 1.64 -15.40
N ILE A 333 -0.87 2.94 -15.32
CA ILE A 333 0.44 3.42 -14.90
C ILE A 333 0.77 2.98 -13.47
N SER A 334 -0.21 2.92 -12.56
CA SER A 334 0.06 2.48 -11.19
C SER A 334 0.55 1.05 -11.10
N LEU A 335 0.19 0.17 -12.04
CA LEU A 335 0.74 -1.18 -12.11
C LEU A 335 2.28 -1.17 -12.24
N ALA A 336 2.85 -0.18 -12.93
CA ALA A 336 4.29 0.01 -13.04
C ALA A 336 4.87 0.76 -11.83
N ALA A 337 4.13 1.72 -11.27
CA ALA A 337 4.57 2.46 -10.09
C ALA A 337 4.60 1.59 -8.82
N GLU A 338 3.82 0.51 -8.77
CA GLU A 338 3.77 -0.46 -7.67
C GLU A 338 5.00 -1.38 -7.60
N SER A 339 5.76 -1.51 -8.69
CA SER A 339 7.03 -2.24 -8.73
C SER A 339 8.26 -1.34 -8.52
N SER A 340 8.08 -0.09 -8.09
CA SER A 340 9.16 0.91 -8.02
C SER A 340 10.10 0.71 -6.83
N GLN A 341 10.90 -0.35 -6.86
CA GLN A 341 12.27 -0.26 -6.37
C GLN A 341 13.06 0.60 -7.37
N ASN A 342 13.94 1.49 -6.90
CA ASN A 342 14.82 2.21 -7.82
C ASN A 342 15.80 1.16 -8.38
N GLY A 343 15.61 0.79 -9.66
CA GLY A 343 16.26 -0.36 -10.28
C GLY A 343 15.26 -1.41 -10.78
N GLY A 344 14.07 -1.50 -10.20
CA GLY A 344 13.06 -2.55 -10.45
C GLY A 344 13.51 -3.95 -10.01
N GLY A 345 12.77 -4.98 -10.45
CA GLY A 345 13.04 -6.38 -10.10
C GLY A 345 14.43 -6.86 -10.53
N SER A 346 14.85 -8.02 -10.01
CA SER A 346 16.19 -8.60 -10.25
C SER A 346 16.54 -8.83 -11.73
N ARG A 347 15.56 -8.70 -12.63
CA ARG A 347 15.68 -8.84 -14.08
C ARG A 347 15.97 -7.53 -14.83
N ARG A 348 15.90 -6.35 -14.18
CA ARG A 348 16.28 -5.06 -14.79
C ARG A 348 17.80 -4.81 -14.67
N ASN A 349 18.38 -4.13 -15.65
CA ASN A 349 19.73 -3.58 -15.50
C ASN A 349 19.68 -2.51 -14.40
N PHE A 350 20.58 -2.63 -13.42
CA PHE A 350 20.56 -1.85 -12.17
C PHE A 350 19.41 -2.22 -11.19
N GLY A 351 18.73 -3.34 -11.43
CA GLY A 351 17.76 -3.94 -10.53
C GLY A 351 18.39 -4.34 -9.21
N SER A 352 17.68 -4.06 -8.13
CA SER A 352 18.11 -4.47 -6.80
C SER A 352 17.45 -5.81 -6.45
N PHE A 353 18.20 -6.77 -5.88
CA PHE A 353 17.66 -8.05 -5.39
C PHE A 353 16.70 -7.90 -4.19
N ILE A 354 16.19 -6.70 -3.90
CA ILE A 354 15.59 -6.28 -2.61
C ILE A 354 14.17 -6.83 -2.42
N ASP A 355 13.75 -7.82 -3.21
CA ASP A 355 12.46 -8.47 -3.04
C ASP A 355 12.58 -9.77 -2.25
N VAL A 356 12.13 -9.74 -0.99
CA VAL A 356 12.20 -10.89 -0.10
C VAL A 356 10.95 -11.74 -0.32
N GLY A 357 11.00 -12.59 -1.33
CA GLY A 357 9.95 -13.57 -1.61
C GLY A 357 10.19 -14.90 -0.89
N ALA A 358 9.13 -15.60 -0.50
CA ALA A 358 9.25 -16.99 -0.07
C ALA A 358 9.46 -17.92 -1.28
N PRO A 359 10.20 -19.05 -1.13
CA PRO A 359 10.75 -19.61 0.10
C PRO A 359 12.08 -18.96 0.56
N LEU A 360 12.27 -18.85 1.88
CA LEU A 360 13.45 -18.37 2.61
C LEU A 360 14.00 -19.40 3.61
N LEU A 361 15.31 -19.64 3.59
CA LEU A 361 15.97 -20.52 4.56
C LEU A 361 16.39 -19.73 5.79
N GLN A 362 16.13 -20.30 6.98
CA GLN A 362 16.73 -19.78 8.20
C GLN A 362 18.25 -19.99 8.11
N THR A 363 19.02 -18.91 8.13
CA THR A 363 20.48 -18.95 7.98
C THR A 363 21.21 -18.80 9.31
N TRP A 364 20.61 -18.07 10.25
CA TRP A 364 21.19 -17.79 11.56
C TRP A 364 20.12 -17.57 12.62
N ASN A 365 20.53 -17.62 13.88
CA ASN A 365 19.73 -17.13 15.01
C ASN A 365 20.66 -16.62 16.12
N ALA A 366 20.23 -15.58 16.82
CA ALA A 366 21.00 -14.97 17.90
C ALA A 366 20.16 -14.90 19.18
N GLY A 367 20.71 -15.38 20.29
CA GLY A 367 20.13 -15.17 21.62
C GLY A 367 20.49 -13.79 22.18
N TYR A 368 19.67 -13.29 23.09
CA TYR A 368 19.91 -12.00 23.76
C TYR A 368 21.03 -12.05 24.84
N GLY A 369 21.90 -13.07 24.85
CA GLY A 369 23.11 -13.18 25.68
C GLY A 369 22.92 -13.52 27.17
N ALA A 370 23.92 -14.18 27.77
CA ALA A 370 23.97 -14.52 29.20
C ALA A 370 24.19 -13.25 30.06
N GLY A 371 23.26 -12.98 30.98
CA GLY A 371 23.27 -11.76 31.80
C GLY A 371 22.21 -10.73 31.42
N SER A 372 21.54 -10.89 30.27
CA SER A 372 20.22 -10.27 30.10
C SER A 372 19.28 -10.97 31.08
N THR A 373 18.83 -10.26 32.11
CA THR A 373 17.72 -10.74 32.91
C THR A 373 16.47 -10.43 32.10
N TYR A 374 16.30 -11.13 30.97
CA TYR A 374 15.11 -11.00 30.13
C TYR A 374 13.95 -11.45 31.01
N THR A 375 13.32 -10.49 31.67
CA THR A 375 12.08 -10.74 32.40
C THR A 375 11.08 -10.88 31.29
N ALA A 376 10.61 -12.11 31.05
CA ALA A 376 9.72 -12.46 29.95
C ALA A 376 8.44 -11.62 30.01
N ASP A 377 8.50 -10.41 29.47
CA ASP A 377 7.32 -9.62 29.19
C ASP A 377 6.74 -10.24 27.93
N ALA A 378 5.63 -10.97 28.08
CA ALA A 378 4.92 -11.64 26.99
C ALA A 378 4.33 -10.66 25.96
N THR A 379 4.75 -9.39 25.99
CA THR A 379 4.25 -8.26 25.22
C THR A 379 5.34 -7.47 24.47
N ASP A 380 6.58 -7.98 24.40
CA ASP A 380 7.70 -7.27 23.73
C ASP A 380 7.55 -7.20 22.21
N ASN A 381 6.73 -6.24 21.74
CA ASN A 381 6.43 -6.00 20.34
C ASN A 381 7.44 -5.05 19.66
N ARG A 382 8.65 -4.90 20.19
CA ARG A 382 9.64 -3.99 19.62
C ARG A 382 10.34 -4.61 18.42
N SER A 383 9.99 -4.12 17.24
CA SER A 383 10.53 -4.63 15.98
C SER A 383 12.03 -4.33 15.81
N PRO A 384 12.84 -5.31 15.38
CA PRO A 384 14.18 -5.08 14.82
C PRO A 384 14.13 -4.28 13.53
N VAL A 385 15.29 -3.79 13.10
CA VAL A 385 15.48 -3.02 11.87
C VAL A 385 16.61 -3.65 11.05
N ILE A 386 16.30 -4.18 9.87
CA ILE A 386 17.28 -4.39 8.79
C ILE A 386 17.69 -3.06 8.18
N TYR A 387 19.00 -2.81 8.12
CA TYR A 387 19.57 -1.58 7.55
C TYR A 387 20.98 -1.82 7.00
N LYS A 388 21.15 -1.65 5.69
CA LYS A 388 22.43 -1.85 4.97
C LYS A 388 23.03 -3.23 5.23
N GLY A 389 22.19 -4.26 5.18
CA GLY A 389 22.59 -5.65 5.46
C GLY A 389 22.69 -5.98 6.95
N LEU A 390 22.67 -5.00 7.87
CA LEU A 390 22.73 -5.24 9.31
C LEU A 390 21.34 -5.47 9.90
N THR A 391 21.26 -6.26 10.97
CA THR A 391 20.05 -6.40 11.80
C THR A 391 20.24 -5.70 13.14
N VAL A 392 19.54 -4.59 13.34
CA VAL A 392 19.52 -3.80 14.58
C VAL A 392 18.33 -4.22 15.43
N ALA A 393 18.58 -4.86 16.56
CA ALA A 393 17.56 -5.34 17.48
C ALA A 393 17.63 -4.62 18.83
N VAL A 394 16.51 -4.60 19.54
CA VAL A 394 16.45 -4.14 20.93
C VAL A 394 16.21 -5.34 21.82
N ALA A 395 17.10 -5.57 22.77
CA ALA A 395 17.04 -6.67 23.72
C ALA A 395 16.84 -6.10 25.13
N ASP A 396 15.61 -6.15 25.65
CA ASP A 396 15.24 -5.50 26.91
C ASP A 396 15.64 -4.01 26.92
N ASN A 397 16.71 -3.63 27.61
CA ASN A 397 17.13 -2.22 27.73
C ASN A 397 18.45 -1.93 26.99
N ARG A 398 18.76 -2.64 25.91
CA ARG A 398 19.97 -2.37 25.09
C ARG A 398 19.72 -2.54 23.59
N VAL A 399 20.52 -1.86 22.78
CA VAL A 399 20.59 -2.02 21.33
C VAL A 399 21.66 -3.06 20.99
N MET A 400 21.37 -3.92 20.03
CA MET A 400 22.30 -4.90 19.46
C MET A 400 22.30 -4.75 17.94
N VAL A 401 23.47 -4.79 17.32
CA VAL A 401 23.64 -4.75 15.87
C VAL A 401 24.37 -6.00 15.44
N LEU A 402 23.70 -6.77 14.59
CA LEU A 402 24.18 -8.03 14.03
C LEU A 402 24.43 -7.85 12.54
N ASP A 403 25.32 -8.64 11.95
CA ASP A 403 25.29 -8.82 10.51
C ASP A 403 24.06 -9.67 10.13
N GLY A 404 23.31 -9.22 9.14
CA GLY A 404 22.16 -9.93 8.62
C GLY A 404 22.51 -11.07 7.67
N ASP A 405 23.74 -11.14 7.14
CA ASP A 405 24.31 -12.35 6.56
C ASP A 405 25.70 -12.64 7.15
N PRO A 406 25.78 -13.36 8.30
CA PRO A 406 27.02 -13.64 9.03
C PRO A 406 28.12 -14.37 8.25
N ARG A 407 27.97 -14.64 6.95
CA ARG A 407 29.01 -15.23 6.10
C ARG A 407 29.47 -14.29 4.99
N SER A 408 28.83 -13.12 4.89
CA SER A 408 29.23 -12.04 4.03
C SER A 408 30.23 -11.15 4.78
N ASP A 409 31.05 -10.44 4.04
CA ASP A 409 31.91 -9.38 4.56
C ASP A 409 31.13 -8.07 4.39
N ALA A 410 30.54 -7.57 5.49
CA ALA A 410 29.63 -6.45 5.49
C ALA A 410 30.34 -5.09 5.38
N ASP A 411 31.58 -4.98 5.87
CA ASP A 411 32.37 -3.73 5.81
C ASP A 411 33.46 -3.70 4.72
N GLY A 412 33.71 -4.83 4.05
CA GLY A 412 34.56 -4.96 2.87
C GLY A 412 36.05 -5.08 3.19
N ASP A 413 36.41 -5.47 4.42
CA ASP A 413 37.79 -5.61 4.86
C ASP A 413 38.43 -6.98 4.53
N GLY A 414 37.65 -7.91 3.98
CA GLY A 414 38.04 -9.25 3.60
C GLY A 414 37.83 -10.32 4.68
N ASN A 415 37.25 -9.96 5.84
CA ASN A 415 36.92 -10.87 6.93
C ASN A 415 35.39 -10.90 7.19
N PRO A 416 34.71 -12.02 6.95
CA PRO A 416 33.27 -12.15 7.21
C PRO A 416 32.82 -12.14 8.69
N ASP A 417 33.74 -11.86 9.64
CA ASP A 417 33.45 -11.80 11.08
C ASP A 417 33.59 -10.31 11.47
N ASP A 418 32.50 -9.57 11.23
CA ASP A 418 32.41 -8.12 11.29
C ASP A 418 32.26 -7.62 12.74
N GLY A 419 33.17 -6.75 13.18
CA GLY A 419 33.07 -6.13 14.50
C GLY A 419 33.59 -7.02 15.65
N LEU A 420 32.74 -7.83 16.31
CA LEU A 420 33.20 -8.73 17.38
C LEU A 420 33.51 -10.10 16.83
N GLN A 421 34.58 -10.71 17.35
CA GLN A 421 34.97 -12.05 16.94
C GLN A 421 34.06 -13.12 17.56
N ASP A 422 32.99 -13.52 16.86
CA ASP A 422 32.08 -14.59 17.31
C ASP A 422 31.80 -15.66 16.25
N LEU A 423 31.69 -15.28 14.97
CA LEU A 423 31.54 -16.24 13.88
C LEU A 423 32.75 -17.18 13.78
N SER A 424 33.97 -16.65 13.88
CA SER A 424 35.19 -17.46 13.85
C SER A 424 35.36 -18.37 15.08
N LEU A 425 34.56 -18.16 16.13
CA LEU A 425 34.47 -19.03 17.31
C LEU A 425 33.38 -20.12 17.17
N GLY A 426 32.70 -20.19 16.02
CA GLY A 426 31.72 -21.21 15.69
C GLY A 426 30.27 -20.87 16.08
N GLU A 427 29.97 -19.61 16.38
CA GLU A 427 28.59 -19.15 16.49
C GLU A 427 27.94 -19.06 15.09
N ASP A 428 26.62 -19.28 15.02
CA ASP A 428 25.87 -19.15 13.76
C ASP A 428 25.48 -17.69 13.45
N ARG A 429 25.97 -16.72 14.23
CA ARG A 429 25.66 -15.29 14.13
C ARG A 429 26.95 -14.49 14.08
N ASP A 430 26.80 -13.24 13.67
CA ASP A 430 27.83 -12.22 13.76
C ASP A 430 27.27 -11.00 14.51
N LEU A 431 27.86 -10.69 15.68
CA LEU A 431 27.52 -9.52 16.49
C LEU A 431 28.53 -8.38 16.25
N VAL A 432 28.14 -7.41 15.44
CA VAL A 432 28.94 -6.21 15.20
C VAL A 432 29.17 -5.40 16.48
N TRP A 433 28.09 -5.00 17.18
CA TRP A 433 28.19 -4.29 18.45
C TRP A 433 26.92 -4.33 19.31
N ALA A 434 27.06 -4.00 20.60
CA ALA A 434 25.95 -3.80 21.54
C ALA A 434 26.13 -2.52 22.37
N SER A 435 25.03 -1.85 22.71
CA SER A 435 25.06 -0.67 23.59
C SER A 435 25.22 -1.06 25.06
N ASN A 436 25.58 -0.08 25.90
CA ASN A 436 25.34 -0.18 27.34
C ASN A 436 23.86 -0.45 27.65
N ILE A 437 23.60 -1.03 28.83
CA ILE A 437 22.25 -1.24 29.36
C ILE A 437 21.71 0.13 29.83
N PHE A 438 20.56 0.52 29.29
CA PHE A 438 19.85 1.72 29.70
C PHE A 438 19.11 1.53 31.03
N PRO A 439 18.97 2.60 31.85
CA PRO A 439 18.15 2.57 33.04
C PRO A 439 16.67 2.61 32.63
N GLY A 440 16.07 1.43 32.44
CA GLY A 440 14.66 1.28 32.07
C GLY A 440 14.42 0.95 30.60
N LYS A 441 13.14 0.78 30.25
CA LYS A 441 12.67 0.35 28.92
C LYS A 441 13.09 1.34 27.83
N ILE A 442 13.40 0.84 26.63
CA ILE A 442 13.65 1.66 25.43
C ILE A 442 12.71 1.26 24.29
N SER A 443 12.45 2.18 23.36
CA SER A 443 11.63 1.94 22.17
C SER A 443 12.29 0.95 21.20
N SER A 444 11.56 0.53 20.16
CA SER A 444 12.19 -0.01 18.94
C SER A 444 13.25 0.95 18.40
N ALA A 445 14.27 0.38 17.75
CA ALA A 445 15.27 1.14 17.02
C ALA A 445 14.68 1.74 15.74
N VAL A 446 15.25 2.86 15.29
CA VAL A 446 15.04 3.44 13.98
C VAL A 446 16.40 3.69 13.36
N CYS A 447 16.62 3.21 12.13
CA CYS A 447 17.86 3.47 11.41
C CYS A 447 17.60 4.47 10.28
N VAL A 448 18.53 5.40 10.06
CA VAL A 448 18.38 6.41 9.01
C VAL A 448 19.70 6.86 8.42
N GLU A 449 19.70 7.10 7.11
CA GLU A 449 20.75 7.83 6.44
C GLU A 449 20.48 9.33 6.48
N VAL A 450 21.46 10.12 6.90
CA VAL A 450 21.44 11.58 6.94
C VAL A 450 22.33 12.11 5.80
N PRO A 451 21.77 12.51 4.64
CA PRO A 451 22.56 12.80 3.42
C PRO A 451 23.50 14.01 3.54
N SER A 452 23.27 14.89 4.51
CA SER A 452 24.07 16.11 4.74
C SER A 452 24.62 16.14 6.17
N ALA A 453 25.01 14.96 6.69
CA ALA A 453 25.64 14.86 7.99
C ALA A 453 26.95 15.66 8.06
N ALA A 454 27.25 16.23 9.23
CA ALA A 454 28.47 17.01 9.45
C ALA A 454 29.76 16.19 9.29
N THR A 455 29.68 14.87 9.55
CA THR A 455 30.79 13.93 9.39
C THR A 455 30.30 12.65 8.72
N LEU A 456 31.24 11.85 8.19
CA LEU A 456 30.90 10.55 7.58
C LEU A 456 30.38 9.54 8.60
N ALA A 457 30.85 9.59 9.87
CA ALA A 457 30.32 8.75 10.93
C ALA A 457 28.83 9.04 11.20
N LEU A 458 28.41 10.31 11.16
CA LEU A 458 27.03 10.71 11.46
C LEU A 458 26.06 10.53 10.28
N ARG A 459 26.53 9.93 9.18
CA ARG A 459 25.69 9.68 8.01
C ARG A 459 24.67 8.57 8.26
N ASP A 460 24.99 7.60 9.11
CA ASP A 460 24.18 6.40 9.31
C ASP A 460 23.92 6.22 10.80
N LEU A 461 22.68 6.51 11.22
CA LEU A 461 22.32 6.65 12.63
C LEU A 461 21.30 5.59 13.06
N VAL A 462 21.45 5.10 14.29
CA VAL A 462 20.46 4.33 15.06
C VAL A 462 19.89 5.22 16.15
N LEU A 463 18.56 5.27 16.25
CA LEU A 463 17.85 6.09 17.22
C LEU A 463 16.94 5.22 18.10
N VAL A 464 16.93 5.48 19.41
CA VAL A 464 16.00 4.89 20.37
C VAL A 464 15.50 5.94 21.37
N THR A 465 14.22 5.86 21.74
CA THR A 465 13.64 6.68 22.80
C THR A 465 13.74 5.92 24.13
N THR A 466 14.19 6.59 25.19
CA THR A 466 14.28 6.00 26.53
C THR A 466 12.97 6.19 27.32
N GLU A 467 12.82 5.46 28.43
CA GLU A 467 11.69 5.61 29.38
C GLU A 467 11.49 7.04 29.88
N ASN A 468 12.57 7.84 29.90
CA ASN A 468 12.55 9.24 30.29
C ASN A 468 12.30 10.20 29.11
N GLY A 469 11.79 9.70 27.98
CA GLY A 469 11.49 10.52 26.80
C GLY A 469 12.72 11.12 26.11
N GLN A 470 13.93 10.63 26.42
CA GLN A 470 15.17 11.10 25.80
C GLN A 470 15.44 10.33 24.50
N LEU A 471 16.07 10.99 23.52
CA LEU A 471 16.49 10.37 22.27
C LEU A 471 17.99 10.02 22.35
N ALA A 472 18.31 8.73 22.41
CA ALA A 472 19.68 8.26 22.30
C ALA A 472 20.00 7.93 20.83
N ILE A 473 21.16 8.41 20.36
CA ILE A 473 21.59 8.32 18.96
C ILE A 473 22.96 7.65 18.91
N PHE A 474 23.13 6.66 18.04
CA PHE A 474 24.39 5.98 17.76
C PHE A 474 24.70 6.08 16.26
N SER A 475 25.96 6.26 15.88
CA SER A 475 26.41 5.99 14.52
C SER A 475 26.68 4.50 14.32
N LEU A 476 26.34 3.98 13.14
CA LEU A 476 26.68 2.61 12.75
C LEU A 476 28.15 2.48 12.33
N PHE A 477 28.64 3.48 11.61
CA PHE A 477 30.00 3.49 11.07
C PHE A 477 30.88 4.54 11.75
N ASP A 478 32.18 4.33 11.69
CA ASP A 478 33.19 5.34 12.02
C ASP A 478 33.39 6.35 10.88
N ASN A 479 34.30 7.32 11.05
CA ASN A 479 34.58 8.33 10.03
C ASN A 479 35.25 7.76 8.76
N ASN A 480 35.77 6.54 8.82
CA ASN A 480 36.37 5.83 7.70
C ASN A 480 35.37 4.89 7.01
N ARG A 481 34.10 4.87 7.44
CA ARG A 481 33.03 3.96 7.01
C ARG A 481 33.25 2.49 7.37
N ARG A 482 34.01 2.20 8.42
CA ARG A 482 34.09 0.86 9.00
C ARG A 482 33.02 0.66 10.04
N LEU A 483 32.57 -0.57 10.21
CA LEU A 483 31.62 -0.90 11.27
C LEU A 483 32.27 -0.67 12.63
N ARG A 484 31.51 -0.09 13.55
CA ARG A 484 31.98 0.09 14.93
C ARG A 484 31.90 -1.24 15.66
N ALA A 485 32.93 -1.60 16.42
CA ALA A 485 32.95 -2.83 17.21
C ALA A 485 32.86 -2.55 18.72
N GLY A 486 32.16 -3.41 19.46
CA GLY A 486 32.20 -3.40 20.93
C GLY A 486 30.93 -3.91 21.62
N THR A 487 31.05 -4.32 22.87
CA THR A 487 29.93 -4.93 23.64
C THR A 487 29.17 -3.94 24.55
N ALA A 488 29.62 -2.68 24.62
CA ALA A 488 29.16 -1.69 25.59
C ALA A 488 29.25 -0.24 25.05
N LEU A 489 28.76 -0.02 23.84
CA LEU A 489 28.82 1.30 23.19
C LEU A 489 27.96 2.34 23.93
N VAL A 490 28.50 3.56 24.03
CA VAL A 490 27.80 4.75 24.54
C VAL A 490 27.17 5.50 23.36
N PRO A 491 25.97 6.10 23.50
CA PRO A 491 25.39 6.94 22.45
C PRO A 491 26.32 8.10 22.07
N ASP A 492 26.36 8.45 20.78
CA ASP A 492 27.04 9.65 20.28
C ASP A 492 26.32 10.93 20.71
N ALA A 493 25.01 10.85 20.92
CA ALA A 493 24.22 11.90 21.56
C ALA A 493 23.07 11.34 22.39
N VAL A 494 22.73 12.04 23.48
CA VAL A 494 21.48 11.84 24.24
C VAL A 494 20.78 13.18 24.34
N LEU A 495 19.67 13.32 23.63
CA LEU A 495 18.94 14.58 23.53
C LEU A 495 17.69 14.54 24.39
N THR A 496 17.38 15.67 25.02
CA THR A 496 16.21 15.79 25.89
C THR A 496 15.22 16.79 25.30
N PRO A 497 13.90 16.51 25.41
CA PRO A 497 12.90 17.54 25.21
C PRO A 497 13.15 18.58 26.31
N GLY A 498 13.61 19.78 25.93
CA GLY A 498 13.83 20.89 26.88
C GLY A 498 12.56 21.29 27.67
N ILE A 499 12.61 22.45 28.35
CA ILE A 499 11.63 22.89 29.35
C ILE A 499 10.17 22.59 28.97
N GLY A 500 9.46 21.82 29.80
CA GLY A 500 8.05 21.44 29.61
C GLY A 500 7.53 20.35 30.55
N GLY A 501 8.18 20.16 31.72
CA GLY A 501 7.98 19.02 32.63
C GLY A 501 8.91 17.84 32.34
N SER A 502 9.26 17.08 33.38
CA SER A 502 9.99 15.81 33.25
C SER A 502 9.08 14.77 32.60
N ALA A 503 9.62 14.02 31.62
CA ALA A 503 8.91 12.87 31.12
C ALA A 503 8.58 11.90 32.27
N SER A 504 7.42 11.26 32.19
CA SER A 504 7.02 10.25 33.15
C SER A 504 6.97 8.91 32.46
N SER A 505 7.55 7.89 33.11
CA SER A 505 7.28 6.53 32.72
C SER A 505 5.90 6.10 33.23
N VAL A 506 5.24 5.25 32.45
CA VAL A 506 3.97 4.64 32.82
C VAL A 506 4.22 3.15 32.94
N ALA A 507 3.92 2.58 34.11
CA ALA A 507 4.18 1.18 34.41
C ALA A 507 3.49 0.26 33.38
N GLY A 508 4.26 -0.67 32.82
CA GLY A 508 3.77 -1.62 31.82
C GLY A 508 3.76 -1.12 30.37
N GLU A 509 4.21 0.11 30.10
CA GLU A 509 4.27 0.66 28.74
C GLU A 509 5.71 0.85 28.24
N TYR A 510 5.92 0.63 26.94
CA TYR A 510 7.20 0.88 26.27
C TYR A 510 7.25 2.29 25.69
N PRO A 511 8.43 2.93 25.65
CA PRO A 511 8.60 4.20 24.95
C PRO A 511 8.28 4.07 23.47
N VAL A 512 7.75 5.16 22.91
CA VAL A 512 7.38 5.23 21.49
C VAL A 512 8.62 5.49 20.64
N ALA A 513 8.79 4.74 19.55
CA ALA A 513 9.91 4.92 18.63
C ALA A 513 9.79 6.27 17.90
N PRO A 514 10.92 6.95 17.62
CA PRO A 514 10.89 8.21 16.86
C PRO A 514 10.43 7.96 15.43
N THR A 515 10.04 9.02 14.72
CA THR A 515 9.77 8.94 13.28
C THR A 515 10.66 9.94 12.56
N VAL A 516 11.31 9.53 11.47
CA VAL A 516 12.21 10.40 10.73
C VAL A 516 11.59 10.82 9.40
N HIS A 517 11.56 12.12 9.13
CA HIS A 517 11.09 12.67 7.86
C HIS A 517 11.92 13.90 7.49
N GLU A 518 12.50 13.90 6.28
CA GLU A 518 13.36 14.98 5.75
C GLU A 518 14.57 15.33 6.64
N GLY A 519 15.18 14.32 7.27
CA GLY A 519 16.35 14.50 8.15
C GLY A 519 16.02 15.04 9.54
N ILE A 520 14.73 15.16 9.87
CA ILE A 520 14.23 15.56 11.18
C ILE A 520 13.61 14.34 11.87
N ALA A 521 13.99 14.08 13.12
CA ALA A 521 13.32 13.11 13.97
C ALA A 521 12.21 13.78 14.79
N TYR A 522 11.03 13.17 14.78
CA TYR A 522 9.86 13.53 15.57
C TYR A 522 9.75 12.52 16.70
N VAL A 523 9.92 12.99 17.92
CA VAL A 523 9.93 12.16 19.12
C VAL A 523 8.65 12.43 19.91
N ALA A 524 8.00 11.37 20.35
CA ALA A 524 6.79 11.43 21.16
C ALA A 524 7.07 10.88 22.56
N ASP A 525 6.65 11.60 23.60
CA ASP A 525 6.76 11.18 24.99
C ASP A 525 5.51 11.53 25.81
N THR A 526 5.50 11.09 27.07
CA THR A 526 4.46 11.40 28.05
C THR A 526 5.06 12.20 29.20
N VAL A 527 4.39 13.26 29.62
CA VAL A 527 4.77 14.12 30.75
C VAL A 527 3.72 14.00 31.84
N ASN A 528 4.14 13.84 33.09
CA ASN A 528 3.22 13.95 34.22
C ASN A 528 3.01 15.43 34.57
N SER A 529 1.77 15.90 34.52
CA SER A 529 1.39 17.26 34.89
C SER A 529 0.28 17.23 35.93
N ALA A 530 0.60 17.67 37.16
CA ALA A 530 -0.37 17.81 38.26
C ALA A 530 -1.26 16.57 38.50
N GLY A 531 -0.69 15.36 38.35
CA GLY A 531 -1.41 14.09 38.53
C GLY A 531 -2.15 13.57 37.29
N SER A 532 -1.97 14.19 36.12
CA SER A 532 -2.46 13.68 34.83
C SER A 532 -1.30 13.48 33.84
N ASP A 533 -1.30 12.36 33.14
CA ASP A 533 -0.31 12.06 32.11
C ASP A 533 -0.77 12.63 30.76
N VAL A 534 0.05 13.49 30.16
CA VAL A 534 -0.24 14.17 28.88
C VAL A 534 0.84 13.89 27.85
N GLY A 535 0.45 13.81 26.58
CA GLY A 535 1.36 13.57 25.46
C GLY A 535 2.14 14.83 25.06
N ARG A 536 3.33 14.63 24.51
CA ARG A 536 4.15 15.69 23.93
C ARG A 536 4.92 15.17 22.70
N ILE A 537 5.09 16.05 21.71
CA ILE A 537 5.87 15.79 20.49
C ILE A 537 6.92 16.88 20.34
N TRP A 538 8.15 16.52 19.99
CA TRP A 538 9.27 17.43 19.80
C TRP A 538 10.19 16.99 18.65
N GLN A 539 10.99 17.92 18.14
CA GLN A 539 11.76 17.71 16.90
C GLN A 539 13.28 17.81 17.10
N VAL A 540 14.03 16.99 16.38
CA VAL A 540 15.50 16.94 16.38
C VAL A 540 16.03 17.02 14.95
N ASP A 541 17.02 17.89 14.71
CA ASP A 541 17.78 17.89 13.47
C ASP A 541 18.93 16.88 13.55
N LEU A 542 18.84 15.84 12.74
CA LEU A 542 19.81 14.74 12.76
C LEU A 542 21.15 15.10 12.10
N ARG A 543 21.22 16.20 11.34
CA ARG A 543 22.47 16.67 10.74
C ARG A 543 23.40 17.29 11.77
N THR A 544 22.80 17.95 12.76
CA THR A 544 23.49 18.69 13.83
C THR A 544 23.43 17.97 15.17
N LEU A 545 22.64 16.90 15.27
CA LEU A 545 22.34 16.17 16.52
C LEU A 545 21.86 17.12 17.63
N SER A 546 20.94 18.01 17.29
CA SER A 546 20.41 19.01 18.22
C SER A 546 18.89 19.11 18.14
N VAL A 547 18.28 19.51 19.25
CA VAL A 547 16.84 19.81 19.28
C VAL A 547 16.60 21.02 18.38
N VAL A 548 15.59 20.95 17.52
CA VAL A 548 15.25 22.08 16.64
C VAL A 548 14.75 23.23 17.51
N GLN A 549 15.30 24.43 17.29
CA GLN A 549 14.95 25.64 18.04
C GLN A 549 14.50 26.75 17.10
N SER A 550 13.61 27.60 17.60
CA SER A 550 13.28 28.85 16.90
C SER A 550 14.53 29.73 16.82
N PRO A 551 14.87 30.26 15.63
CA PRO A 551 15.96 31.22 15.50
C PRO A 551 15.61 32.58 16.12
N VAL A 552 14.33 32.82 16.45
CA VAL A 552 13.84 34.07 17.02
C VAL A 552 13.77 34.01 18.54
N THR A 553 13.18 32.94 19.08
CA THR A 553 12.92 32.82 20.54
C THR A 553 13.88 31.87 21.26
N SER A 554 14.70 31.11 20.52
CA SER A 554 15.58 30.05 21.05
C SER A 554 14.84 28.96 21.85
N THR A 555 13.52 28.87 21.69
CA THR A 555 12.68 27.84 22.28
C THR A 555 12.60 26.61 21.38
N ASN A 556 12.50 25.44 21.98
CA ASN A 556 12.47 24.17 21.26
C ASN A 556 11.16 24.00 20.47
N PHE A 557 11.25 23.35 19.31
CA PHE A 557 10.10 22.92 18.53
C PHE A 557 9.40 21.77 19.26
N MET A 558 8.33 22.11 19.95
CA MET A 558 7.53 21.16 20.69
C MET A 558 6.05 21.54 20.67
N PHE A 559 5.20 20.54 20.86
CA PHE A 559 3.76 20.71 21.01
C PHE A 559 3.25 19.70 22.04
N GLY A 560 2.43 20.15 23.00
CA GLY A 560 1.91 19.32 24.09
C GLY A 560 2.58 19.55 25.45
N GLY A 561 2.51 18.55 26.32
CA GLY A 561 2.99 18.66 27.70
C GLY A 561 2.07 19.54 28.56
N THR A 562 2.63 20.25 29.54
CA THR A 562 1.85 21.02 30.53
C THR A 562 1.09 22.22 29.95
N ALA A 563 1.44 22.68 28.74
CA ALA A 563 0.87 23.87 28.11
C ALA A 563 -0.19 23.57 27.04
N ALA A 564 -0.37 22.31 26.63
CA ALA A 564 -1.48 21.88 25.79
C ALA A 564 -1.88 20.44 26.11
N ASN A 565 -3.16 20.23 26.43
CA ASN A 565 -3.70 18.92 26.78
C ASN A 565 -3.84 18.02 25.55
N ILE A 566 -2.74 17.36 25.20
CA ILE A 566 -2.75 16.19 24.31
C ILE A 566 -2.91 14.97 25.21
N GLN A 567 -3.79 14.06 24.82
CA GLN A 567 -3.89 12.76 25.47
C GLN A 567 -2.56 12.01 25.35
N ARG A 568 -2.37 10.99 26.18
CA ARG A 568 -1.22 10.10 26.07
C ARG A 568 -1.11 9.52 24.66
N ILE A 569 0.10 9.44 24.13
CA ILE A 569 0.37 8.94 22.78
C ILE A 569 0.53 7.42 22.84
N SER A 570 -0.16 6.67 21.97
CA SER A 570 -0.19 5.21 22.00
C SER A 570 0.80 4.53 21.03
N GLY A 571 1.45 5.29 20.16
CA GLY A 571 2.32 4.78 19.10
C GLY A 571 3.04 5.89 18.34
N SER A 572 3.93 5.52 17.42
CA SER A 572 4.80 6.49 16.73
C SER A 572 3.98 7.46 15.87
N PRO A 573 4.35 8.76 15.85
CA PRO A 573 3.67 9.74 15.02
C PRO A 573 3.93 9.45 13.55
N THR A 574 2.90 9.60 12.72
CA THR A 574 3.01 9.53 11.26
C THR A 574 3.23 10.93 10.71
N VAL A 575 4.27 11.13 9.91
CA VAL A 575 4.54 12.41 9.25
C VAL A 575 4.45 12.24 7.75
N GLY A 576 3.67 13.09 7.08
CA GLY A 576 3.54 13.03 5.64
C GLY A 576 2.89 14.25 5.02
N TYR A 577 2.74 14.19 3.70
CA TYR A 577 2.12 15.23 2.90
C TYR A 577 0.69 14.84 2.53
N ILE A 578 -0.25 15.77 2.71
CA ILE A 578 -1.63 15.64 2.24
C ILE A 578 -1.96 16.74 1.22
N PRO A 579 -2.85 16.52 0.26
CA PRO A 579 -3.21 17.53 -0.73
C PRO A 579 -3.93 18.73 -0.10
N ILE A 580 -3.60 19.95 -0.54
CA ILE A 580 -4.39 21.14 -0.22
C ILE A 580 -5.63 21.13 -1.12
N LEU A 581 -6.82 21.15 -0.51
CA LEU A 581 -8.12 21.01 -1.20
C LEU A 581 -8.65 22.30 -1.83
N ASP A 582 -7.78 23.25 -2.19
CA ASP A 582 -8.14 24.51 -2.84
C ASP A 582 -7.80 24.54 -4.35
N ASN A 583 -7.47 23.37 -4.91
CA ASN A 583 -6.99 23.19 -6.29
C ASN A 583 -5.69 23.93 -6.62
N SER A 584 -4.90 24.36 -5.62
CA SER A 584 -3.60 25.02 -5.88
C SER A 584 -2.50 24.06 -6.34
N GLY A 585 -2.70 22.75 -6.14
CA GLY A 585 -1.71 21.70 -6.40
C GLY A 585 -0.61 21.59 -5.35
N GLY A 586 -0.73 22.32 -4.22
CA GLY A 586 0.21 22.23 -3.09
C GLY A 586 -0.14 21.12 -2.09
N LEU A 587 0.78 20.89 -1.15
CA LEU A 587 0.67 19.85 -0.12
C LEU A 587 0.87 20.46 1.28
N ASP A 588 0.06 20.05 2.25
CA ASP A 588 0.28 20.33 3.68
C ASP A 588 1.16 19.21 4.27
N LYS A 589 2.21 19.58 5.01
CA LYS A 589 3.01 18.67 5.84
C LYS A 589 2.35 18.53 7.20
N VAL A 590 1.89 17.32 7.51
CA VAL A 590 1.04 17.03 8.67
C VAL A 590 1.64 15.89 9.49
N ILE A 591 1.50 16.02 10.81
CA ILE A 591 1.86 15.00 11.80
C ILE A 591 0.57 14.44 12.39
N TYR A 592 0.39 13.13 12.28
CA TYR A 592 -0.71 12.38 12.87
C TYR A 592 -0.19 11.55 14.05
N ALA A 593 -0.63 11.84 15.27
CA ALA A 593 -0.25 11.05 16.43
C ALA A 593 -1.44 10.24 16.96
N PRO A 594 -1.28 8.92 17.17
CA PRO A 594 -2.31 8.09 17.76
C PRO A 594 -2.41 8.35 19.27
N LEU A 595 -3.64 8.47 19.77
CA LEU A 595 -3.97 8.83 21.14
C LEU A 595 -4.56 7.63 21.88
N LYS A 596 -4.18 7.48 23.15
CA LYS A 596 -4.73 6.47 24.07
C LYS A 596 -5.96 7.01 24.79
N GLU A 597 -6.85 6.09 25.17
CA GLU A 597 -7.91 6.40 26.12
C GLU A 597 -7.31 6.73 27.50
N GLN A 598 -7.88 7.72 28.18
CA GLN A 598 -7.41 8.17 29.50
C GLN A 598 -8.58 8.54 30.40
N SER A 599 -8.40 8.36 31.71
CA SER A 599 -9.42 8.62 32.72
C SER A 599 -9.42 10.06 33.24
N SER A 600 -8.33 10.81 33.08
CA SER A 600 -8.20 12.19 33.57
C SER A 600 -7.32 13.04 32.63
N PRO A 601 -7.89 14.10 32.01
CA PRO A 601 -9.32 14.29 31.78
C PRO A 601 -9.89 13.15 30.92
N PRO A 602 -11.13 12.66 31.17
CA PRO A 602 -11.72 11.56 30.42
C PRO A 602 -11.73 11.82 28.92
N ALA A 603 -11.10 10.93 28.14
CA ALA A 603 -11.11 11.03 26.68
C ALA A 603 -10.85 9.66 26.03
N ASN A 604 -11.62 9.34 24.98
CA ASN A 604 -11.46 8.08 24.24
C ASN A 604 -10.17 8.08 23.40
N ALA A 605 -9.70 6.90 23.01
CA ALA A 605 -8.63 6.76 22.02
C ALA A 605 -8.95 7.52 20.72
N GLY A 606 -7.92 7.96 20.00
CA GLY A 606 -8.13 8.89 18.91
C GLY A 606 -6.89 9.17 18.06
N VAL A 607 -6.98 10.22 17.25
CA VAL A 607 -5.88 10.76 16.44
C VAL A 607 -5.88 12.26 16.57
N ILE A 608 -4.70 12.86 16.72
CA ILE A 608 -4.49 14.31 16.58
C ILE A 608 -3.72 14.60 15.29
N SER A 609 -4.11 15.68 14.60
CA SER A 609 -3.46 16.21 13.40
C SER A 609 -2.80 17.55 13.74
N LEU A 610 -1.49 17.67 13.51
CA LEU A 610 -0.68 18.86 13.75
C LEU A 610 -0.07 19.36 12.45
N TRP A 611 -0.12 20.68 12.23
CA TRP A 611 0.45 21.29 11.04
C TRP A 611 1.94 21.59 11.24
N ALA A 612 2.78 21.00 10.39
CA ALA A 612 4.23 21.21 10.42
C ALA A 612 4.72 22.18 9.34
N GLY A 613 3.99 22.32 8.24
CA GLY A 613 4.40 23.19 7.13
C GLY A 613 3.63 22.92 5.84
N ALA A 614 4.11 23.46 4.72
CA ALA A 614 3.55 23.21 3.41
C ALA A 614 4.63 23.11 2.32
N LYS A 615 4.30 22.48 1.20
CA LYS A 615 5.17 22.29 0.03
C LYS A 615 4.40 22.58 -1.25
N GLY A 616 4.99 23.36 -2.14
CA GLY A 616 4.35 23.80 -3.38
C GLY A 616 3.07 24.58 -3.12
N GLU A 617 2.95 25.23 -1.96
CA GLU A 617 1.76 26.01 -1.62
C GLU A 617 1.69 27.23 -2.54
N ARG A 618 0.48 27.55 -3.01
CA ARG A 618 0.22 28.86 -3.61
C ARG A 618 -0.02 29.86 -2.46
N PRO A 619 0.73 30.97 -2.39
CA PRO A 619 0.49 32.00 -1.37
C PRO A 619 -0.94 32.53 -1.42
N ALA A 620 -1.47 32.95 -0.26
CA ALA A 620 -2.78 33.59 -0.16
C ALA A 620 -2.82 34.93 -0.90
N SER A 621 -1.72 35.70 -0.84
CA SER A 621 -1.51 36.89 -1.66
C SER A 621 -0.03 37.18 -1.83
N VAL A 622 0.32 37.81 -2.94
CA VAL A 622 1.65 38.35 -3.20
C VAL A 622 1.52 39.82 -3.60
N SER A 623 2.30 40.68 -2.97
CA SER A 623 2.30 42.12 -3.27
C SER A 623 3.71 42.67 -3.25
N GLU A 624 3.96 43.74 -3.99
CA GLU A 624 5.24 44.45 -3.98
C GLU A 624 5.00 45.90 -3.57
N SER A 625 5.85 46.40 -2.68
CA SER A 625 5.87 47.81 -2.29
C SER A 625 7.28 48.20 -1.87
N GLY A 626 7.83 49.24 -2.50
CA GLY A 626 9.10 49.84 -2.09
C GLY A 626 10.31 48.91 -2.29
N GLY A 627 10.28 48.03 -3.29
CA GLY A 627 11.35 47.07 -3.56
C GLY A 627 11.31 45.82 -2.69
N VAL A 628 10.22 45.61 -1.95
CA VAL A 628 10.00 44.43 -1.11
C VAL A 628 8.78 43.67 -1.62
N VAL A 629 8.96 42.38 -1.89
CA VAL A 629 7.88 41.46 -2.22
C VAL A 629 7.39 40.80 -0.93
N SER A 630 6.16 41.09 -0.54
CA SER A 630 5.48 40.48 0.60
C SER A 630 4.61 39.33 0.14
N ILE A 631 4.87 38.15 0.71
CA ILE A 631 4.18 36.89 0.45
C ILE A 631 3.41 36.51 1.71
N ILE A 632 2.09 36.55 1.65
CA ILE A 632 1.24 36.05 2.73
C ILE A 632 1.00 34.56 2.48
N THR A 633 1.56 33.71 3.34
CA THR A 633 1.33 32.26 3.30
C THR A 633 -0.04 31.91 3.89
N ARG A 634 -0.52 30.68 3.68
CA ARG A 634 -1.70 30.17 4.40
C ARG A 634 -1.47 30.12 5.91
N ALA A 635 -0.23 29.93 6.37
CA ALA A 635 0.11 30.02 7.79
C ALA A 635 -0.17 31.43 8.34
N GLY A 636 0.14 32.46 7.55
CA GLY A 636 -0.20 33.85 7.87
C GLY A 636 -1.71 34.11 7.84
N ASP A 637 -2.39 33.73 6.76
CA ASP A 637 -3.84 33.97 6.58
C ASP A 637 -4.72 33.19 7.58
N LYS A 638 -4.32 31.97 7.97
CA LYS A 638 -5.16 31.02 8.74
C LYS A 638 -4.76 30.85 10.21
N GLY A 639 -4.06 31.82 10.78
CA GLY A 639 -3.69 31.80 12.20
C GLY A 639 -2.53 32.69 12.61
N GLY A 640 -1.91 33.41 11.66
CA GLY A 640 -0.75 34.24 11.93
C GLY A 640 0.46 33.43 12.40
N LEU A 641 0.59 32.18 11.94
CA LEU A 641 1.65 31.28 12.39
C LEU A 641 3.00 31.71 11.80
N PRO A 642 4.04 31.87 12.64
CA PRO A 642 5.37 32.23 12.16
C PRO A 642 5.94 31.12 11.27
N VAL A 643 6.67 31.53 10.24
CA VAL A 643 7.42 30.64 9.34
C VAL A 643 8.86 30.54 9.84
N TYR A 644 9.41 29.33 9.86
CA TYR A 644 10.81 29.12 10.21
C TYR A 644 11.74 29.62 9.10
N LEU A 645 12.64 30.53 9.46
CA LEU A 645 13.68 31.04 8.57
C LEU A 645 15.04 30.55 9.05
N SER A 646 15.67 29.69 8.25
CA SER A 646 17.01 29.23 8.58
C SER A 646 18.08 30.26 8.26
N ALA A 647 19.09 30.37 9.12
CA ALA A 647 20.33 31.06 8.81
C ALA A 647 21.32 30.19 8.02
N ALA A 648 21.08 28.87 7.92
CA ALA A 648 21.97 27.91 7.28
C ALA A 648 21.51 27.58 5.85
N THR A 649 22.44 27.66 4.89
CA THR A 649 22.20 27.23 3.51
C THR A 649 21.88 25.73 3.46
N GLY A 650 20.77 25.36 2.81
CA GLY A 650 20.38 23.95 2.62
C GLY A 650 19.67 23.31 3.82
N ASP A 651 19.15 24.10 4.77
CA ASP A 651 18.27 23.60 5.82
C ASP A 651 16.99 22.95 5.23
N PRO A 652 16.63 21.71 5.64
CA PRO A 652 15.39 21.05 5.22
C PRO A 652 14.12 21.78 5.68
N LEU A 653 14.17 22.50 6.80
CA LEU A 653 13.03 23.22 7.34
C LEU A 653 12.89 24.65 6.79
N GLY A 654 13.96 25.18 6.17
CA GLY A 654 14.03 26.55 5.68
C GLY A 654 13.00 26.86 4.58
N PHE A 655 12.58 28.13 4.53
CA PHE A 655 11.70 28.66 3.49
C PHE A 655 12.32 28.54 2.10
N ARG A 656 11.53 28.09 1.11
CA ARG A 656 11.93 28.00 -0.30
C ARG A 656 10.85 28.61 -1.18
N ILE A 657 11.29 29.23 -2.26
CA ILE A 657 10.42 29.81 -3.28
C ILE A 657 10.75 29.24 -4.65
N SER A 658 9.72 28.86 -5.39
CA SER A 658 9.76 28.52 -6.81
C SER A 658 8.90 29.52 -7.58
N ILE A 659 9.44 30.07 -8.66
CA ILE A 659 8.72 30.99 -9.54
C ILE A 659 8.55 30.31 -10.90
N VAL A 660 7.30 30.06 -11.25
CA VAL A 660 6.87 29.34 -12.45
C VAL A 660 6.38 30.35 -13.49
N ARG A 661 6.93 30.27 -14.70
CA ARG A 661 6.50 31.06 -15.85
C ARG A 661 5.19 30.52 -16.41
N THR A 662 4.49 31.35 -17.18
CA THR A 662 3.24 30.99 -17.89
C THR A 662 3.41 29.82 -18.86
N ASN A 663 4.64 29.54 -19.33
CA ASN A 663 4.96 28.38 -20.15
C ASN A 663 5.26 27.09 -19.35
N GLY A 664 5.13 27.13 -18.01
CA GLY A 664 5.38 26.00 -17.11
C GLY A 664 6.83 25.79 -16.68
N THR A 665 7.79 26.58 -17.19
CA THR A 665 9.19 26.50 -16.77
C THR A 665 9.43 27.23 -15.44
N VAL A 666 10.36 26.73 -14.62
CA VAL A 666 10.75 27.37 -13.35
C VAL A 666 11.95 28.29 -13.56
N LEU A 667 12.03 29.41 -12.83
CA LEU A 667 13.23 30.24 -12.80
C LEU A 667 14.42 29.46 -12.23
N THR A 668 15.60 29.63 -12.83
CA THR A 668 16.84 29.01 -12.33
C THR A 668 17.34 29.73 -11.07
N ALA A 669 18.22 29.09 -10.30
CA ALA A 669 18.86 29.72 -9.15
C ALA A 669 19.60 31.03 -9.51
N SER A 670 20.25 31.09 -10.68
CA SER A 670 20.91 32.31 -11.16
C SER A 670 19.93 33.44 -11.48
N GLN A 671 18.76 33.11 -12.05
CA GLN A 671 17.70 34.07 -12.32
C GLN A 671 17.08 34.58 -11.02
N LEU A 672 16.87 33.70 -10.03
CA LEU A 672 16.39 34.10 -8.70
C LEU A 672 17.41 34.98 -7.97
N ALA A 673 18.71 34.68 -8.07
CA ALA A 673 19.77 35.51 -7.51
C ALA A 673 19.88 36.89 -8.19
N SER A 674 19.51 36.99 -9.46
CA SER A 674 19.40 38.30 -10.14
C SER A 674 18.16 39.09 -9.71
N LEU A 675 17.13 38.43 -9.19
CA LEU A 675 15.86 39.04 -8.79
C LEU A 675 15.89 39.53 -7.33
N PHE A 676 16.41 38.73 -6.41
CA PHE A 676 16.41 39.01 -4.98
C PHE A 676 17.82 39.20 -4.42
N THR A 677 17.94 40.07 -3.41
CA THR A 677 19.22 40.29 -2.68
C THR A 677 19.58 39.11 -1.76
N GLY A 678 18.61 38.22 -1.49
CA GLY A 678 18.72 37.15 -0.50
C GLY A 678 18.31 37.55 0.92
N ALA A 679 17.97 38.83 1.16
CA ALA A 679 17.43 39.26 2.46
C ALA A 679 15.97 38.82 2.62
N ILE A 680 15.71 37.99 3.64
CA ILE A 680 14.39 37.43 3.97
C ILE A 680 14.05 37.77 5.41
N THR A 681 12.83 38.24 5.65
CA THR A 681 12.25 38.42 6.99
C THR A 681 10.86 37.80 7.04
N GLN A 682 10.37 37.50 8.23
CA GLN A 682 8.98 37.06 8.41
C GLN A 682 8.33 37.74 9.60
N SER A 683 7.02 37.95 9.50
CA SER A 683 6.17 38.38 10.60
C SER A 683 4.85 37.63 10.51
N ASN A 684 4.58 36.76 11.50
CA ASN A 684 3.34 35.99 11.63
C ASN A 684 2.89 35.32 10.32
N GLY A 685 3.83 34.69 9.60
CA GLY A 685 3.55 33.97 8.36
C GLY A 685 3.51 34.82 7.09
N THR A 686 3.74 36.13 7.18
CA THR A 686 4.05 36.99 6.03
C THR A 686 5.56 37.03 5.83
N VAL A 687 6.03 36.52 4.70
CA VAL A 687 7.45 36.50 4.33
C VAL A 687 7.76 37.67 3.41
N SER A 688 8.78 38.45 3.73
CA SER A 688 9.20 39.59 2.93
C SER A 688 10.56 39.33 2.30
N LEU A 689 10.62 39.45 0.97
CA LEU A 689 11.82 39.25 0.14
C LEU A 689 12.24 40.60 -0.45
N THR A 690 13.52 40.95 -0.31
CA THR A 690 14.04 42.21 -0.86
C THR A 690 14.52 42.01 -2.30
N LEU A 691 14.03 42.84 -3.23
CA LEU A 691 14.45 42.85 -4.62
C LEU A 691 15.83 43.49 -4.78
N ASN A 692 16.59 43.03 -5.76
CA ASN A 692 17.80 43.74 -6.18
C ASN A 692 17.43 45.13 -6.73
N PRO A 693 18.30 46.15 -6.56
CA PRO A 693 18.09 47.44 -7.20
C PRO A 693 17.85 47.28 -8.70
N MET A 694 16.80 47.93 -9.22
CA MET A 694 16.37 47.87 -10.63
C MET A 694 15.74 46.54 -11.12
N ALA A 695 15.55 45.56 -10.24
CA ALA A 695 14.77 44.37 -10.60
C ALA A 695 13.28 44.71 -10.76
N ALA A 696 12.65 44.23 -11.83
CA ALA A 696 11.23 44.42 -12.08
C ALA A 696 10.40 43.27 -11.49
N TRP A 697 9.30 43.61 -10.81
CA TRP A 697 8.34 42.64 -10.29
C TRP A 697 6.94 42.88 -10.86
N PRO A 698 6.21 41.83 -11.30
CA PRO A 698 6.69 40.46 -11.47
C PRO A 698 7.69 40.33 -12.66
N PRO A 699 8.58 39.31 -12.67
CA PRO A 699 9.44 39.03 -13.80
C PRO A 699 8.64 38.73 -15.08
N ALA A 700 9.24 39.00 -16.25
CA ALA A 700 8.58 38.76 -17.54
C ALA A 700 8.10 37.31 -17.70
N GLY A 701 6.84 37.14 -18.09
CA GLY A 701 6.21 35.84 -18.29
C GLY A 701 5.86 35.10 -17.00
N VAL A 702 5.81 35.78 -15.84
CA VAL A 702 5.33 35.23 -14.57
C VAL A 702 4.00 35.87 -14.21
N ASP A 703 3.02 35.04 -13.88
CA ASP A 703 1.80 35.47 -13.21
C ASP A 703 2.09 35.53 -11.69
N PRO A 704 2.04 36.70 -11.03
CA PRO A 704 2.37 36.82 -9.61
C PRO A 704 1.39 36.06 -8.70
N ASP A 705 0.14 35.86 -9.14
CA ASP A 705 -0.89 35.20 -8.36
C ASP A 705 -0.84 33.67 -8.54
N ASN A 706 -0.51 33.20 -9.75
CA ASN A 706 -0.55 31.78 -10.10
C ASN A 706 0.84 31.13 -10.27
N GLY A 707 1.90 31.91 -10.44
CA GLY A 707 3.25 31.44 -10.72
C GLY A 707 4.13 31.24 -9.49
N ILE A 708 3.76 31.78 -8.33
CA ILE A 708 4.56 31.65 -7.09
C ILE A 708 4.18 30.39 -6.33
N ARG A 709 5.19 29.60 -5.95
CA ARG A 709 5.06 28.41 -5.10
C ARG A 709 6.04 28.48 -3.95
N VAL A 710 5.58 28.16 -2.74
CA VAL A 710 6.39 28.22 -1.53
C VAL A 710 6.42 26.88 -0.80
N ASP A 711 7.59 26.55 -0.26
CA ASP A 711 7.78 25.48 0.70
C ASP A 711 8.23 26.10 2.02
N TYR A 712 7.64 25.70 3.14
CA TYR A 712 8.00 26.24 4.43
C TYR A 712 7.65 25.30 5.58
N SER A 713 8.35 25.47 6.70
CA SER A 713 7.98 24.87 7.98
C SER A 713 7.45 25.95 8.92
N ILE A 714 6.49 25.58 9.78
CA ILE A 714 5.96 26.47 10.80
C ILE A 714 6.95 26.50 11.97
N ASP A 715 7.27 27.69 12.46
CA ASP A 715 8.12 27.86 13.64
C ASP A 715 7.34 27.53 14.91
N TRP A 716 7.35 26.26 15.30
CA TRP A 716 6.67 25.79 16.51
C TRP A 716 7.25 26.41 17.77
N GLY A 717 8.56 26.71 17.81
CA GLY A 717 9.19 27.33 18.97
C GLY A 717 8.65 28.74 19.22
N ALA A 718 8.46 29.54 18.18
CA ALA A 718 7.88 30.88 18.30
C ALA A 718 6.35 30.86 18.48
N ALA A 719 5.66 29.87 17.90
CA ALA A 719 4.20 29.77 17.94
C ALA A 719 3.67 29.19 19.27
N PHE A 720 4.29 28.14 19.81
CA PHE A 720 3.80 27.43 20.99
C PHE A 720 4.32 28.07 22.29
N PRO A 721 3.50 28.23 23.35
CA PRO A 721 2.10 27.77 23.49
C PRO A 721 1.03 28.80 23.10
N SER A 722 1.42 29.97 22.58
CA SER A 722 0.50 31.08 22.35
C SER A 722 -0.49 30.87 21.19
N GLN A 723 -0.13 30.07 20.19
CA GLN A 723 -0.91 29.84 18.95
C GLN A 723 -1.27 28.37 18.76
N THR A 724 -1.62 27.66 19.84
CA THR A 724 -1.94 26.21 19.82
C THR A 724 -3.05 25.86 18.83
N ALA A 725 -4.11 26.67 18.71
CA ALA A 725 -5.20 26.47 17.76
C ALA A 725 -4.81 26.69 16.28
N GLY A 726 -3.65 27.28 16.02
CA GLY A 726 -3.06 27.36 14.69
C GLY A 726 -2.33 26.08 14.31
N ILE A 727 -1.56 25.52 15.25
CA ILE A 727 -0.77 24.29 15.07
C ILE A 727 -1.67 23.03 15.08
N GLU A 728 -2.57 22.90 16.06
CA GLU A 728 -3.57 21.82 16.08
C GLU A 728 -4.57 22.05 14.95
N ARG A 729 -4.51 21.22 13.91
CA ARG A 729 -5.48 21.26 12.81
C ARG A 729 -6.80 20.69 13.30
N GLY A 730 -6.75 19.50 13.88
CA GLY A 730 -7.93 18.77 14.31
C GLY A 730 -7.59 17.56 15.17
N ARG A 731 -8.63 17.02 15.78
CA ARG A 731 -8.59 15.82 16.60
C ARG A 731 -9.85 15.00 16.34
N LEU A 732 -9.70 13.69 16.39
CA LEU A 732 -10.78 12.71 16.27
C LEU A 732 -10.67 11.74 17.45
N ASN A 733 -11.76 11.53 18.19
CA ASN A 733 -11.84 10.52 19.24
C ASN A 733 -12.82 9.43 18.81
N PHE A 734 -12.34 8.19 18.79
CA PHE A 734 -13.11 7.05 18.31
C PHE A 734 -14.20 6.62 19.31
N PRO A 735 -15.27 5.98 18.83
CA PRO A 735 -16.30 5.44 19.71
C PRO A 735 -15.70 4.40 20.67
N SER A 736 -16.00 4.51 21.95
CA SER A 736 -15.59 3.56 23.01
C SER A 736 -16.77 3.36 23.97
N PRO A 737 -16.96 2.18 24.56
CA PRO A 737 -17.97 1.97 25.58
C PRO A 737 -17.45 2.44 26.94
N SER A 738 -18.34 2.70 27.90
CA SER A 738 -17.93 3.05 29.26
C SER A 738 -17.21 1.87 29.93
N GLY A 739 -15.93 2.03 30.29
CA GLY A 739 -15.19 1.07 31.12
C GLY A 739 -14.34 0.03 30.38
N LEU A 740 -14.34 -0.02 29.04
CA LEU A 740 -13.36 -0.80 28.27
C LEU A 740 -12.31 0.15 27.70
N GLN A 741 -11.03 -0.06 28.05
CA GLN A 741 -9.93 0.76 27.56
C GLN A 741 -9.60 0.36 26.11
N ARG A 742 -10.11 1.12 25.14
CA ARG A 742 -9.71 0.98 23.74
C ARG A 742 -8.45 1.79 23.48
N THR A 743 -7.63 1.34 22.55
CA THR A 743 -6.47 2.09 22.06
C THR A 743 -6.36 1.96 20.55
N VAL A 744 -5.75 2.95 19.92
CA VAL A 744 -5.22 2.78 18.56
C VAL A 744 -4.07 1.78 18.64
N VAL A 745 -4.15 0.68 17.90
CA VAL A 745 -3.16 -0.40 17.94
C VAL A 745 -2.04 -0.09 16.96
N GLY A 746 -0.81 -0.03 17.47
CA GLY A 746 0.32 0.43 16.68
C GLY A 746 0.16 1.90 16.31
N GLY A 747 0.11 2.20 15.01
CA GLY A 747 0.05 3.56 14.51
C GLY A 747 -0.59 3.61 13.12
N ILE A 748 -0.55 4.78 12.52
CA ILE A 748 -1.47 5.13 11.43
C ILE A 748 -0.78 4.89 10.09
N ALA A 749 -1.40 4.10 9.21
CA ALA A 749 -0.91 3.94 7.85
C ALA A 749 -1.52 5.01 6.95
N LEU A 750 -0.69 5.81 6.29
CA LEU A 750 -1.13 6.81 5.31
C LEU A 750 -0.98 6.25 3.89
N SER A 751 -2.07 6.22 3.13
CA SER A 751 -2.03 5.80 1.73
C SER A 751 -1.55 6.93 0.82
N PRO A 752 -1.02 6.61 -0.38
CA PRO A 752 -0.67 7.61 -1.38
C PRO A 752 -1.83 8.51 -1.83
N THR A 753 -3.08 8.10 -1.58
CA THR A 753 -4.28 8.90 -1.88
C THR A 753 -4.69 9.83 -0.74
N GLY A 754 -3.94 9.86 0.36
CA GLY A 754 -4.22 10.66 1.55
C GLY A 754 -5.25 10.03 2.50
N THR A 755 -5.57 8.74 2.33
CA THR A 755 -6.42 8.00 3.27
C THR A 755 -5.57 7.48 4.43
N MET A 756 -5.95 7.81 5.66
CA MET A 756 -5.37 7.24 6.87
C MET A 756 -6.13 6.00 7.28
N TYR A 757 -5.40 4.97 7.69
CA TYR A 757 -5.94 3.73 8.24
C TYR A 757 -5.51 3.57 9.69
N ALA A 758 -6.48 3.32 10.57
CA ALA A 758 -6.26 3.10 11.98
C ALA A 758 -7.08 1.92 12.50
N THR A 759 -6.43 0.99 13.19
CA THR A 759 -7.07 -0.08 13.96
C THR A 759 -7.25 0.38 15.40
N VAL A 760 -8.45 0.18 15.94
CA VAL A 760 -8.80 0.51 17.34
C VAL A 760 -9.33 -0.75 18.00
N SER A 761 -8.69 -1.19 19.07
CA SER A 761 -9.03 -2.45 19.74
C SER A 761 -8.84 -2.34 21.25
N THR A 762 -9.42 -3.27 22.00
CA THR A 762 -9.13 -3.45 23.43
C THR A 762 -7.75 -4.10 23.59
N GLN A 763 -6.83 -3.43 24.30
CA GLN A 763 -5.53 -4.01 24.69
C GLN A 763 -5.58 -4.42 26.17
N ASN A 764 -6.04 -5.63 26.46
CA ASN A 764 -5.69 -6.26 27.74
C ASN A 764 -4.30 -6.90 27.60
N ALA A 765 -3.34 -6.38 28.36
CA ALA A 765 -1.91 -6.74 28.36
C ALA A 765 -1.61 -8.13 28.95
N THR A 766 -2.53 -9.08 28.91
CA THR A 766 -2.28 -10.44 29.41
C THR A 766 -3.16 -11.45 28.67
N PRO A 767 -2.58 -12.33 27.81
CA PRO A 767 -3.32 -13.29 26.98
C PRO A 767 -4.02 -14.45 27.74
N VAL A 768 -4.32 -14.32 29.03
CA VAL A 768 -4.41 -15.50 29.92
C VAL A 768 -5.83 -15.93 30.33
N ALA A 769 -6.90 -15.24 29.91
CA ALA A 769 -8.26 -15.74 30.14
C ALA A 769 -9.23 -15.31 29.04
N PHE A 770 -9.82 -16.27 28.35
CA PHE A 770 -10.86 -16.08 27.34
C PHE A 770 -12.17 -15.57 27.97
N ASN A 771 -12.27 -14.28 28.28
CA ASN A 771 -13.50 -13.64 28.71
C ASN A 771 -14.31 -13.18 27.47
N VAL A 772 -15.61 -13.45 27.47
CA VAL A 772 -16.52 -13.09 26.36
C VAL A 772 -16.69 -11.58 26.18
N ASN A 773 -16.31 -10.79 27.19
CA ASN A 773 -16.45 -9.33 27.20
C ASN A 773 -15.21 -8.57 26.68
N ASP A 774 -14.10 -9.25 26.36
CA ASP A 774 -12.79 -8.58 26.27
C ASP A 774 -12.33 -8.21 24.85
N TYR A 775 -13.08 -8.52 23.78
CA TYR A 775 -12.55 -8.40 22.41
C TYR A 775 -13.57 -7.92 21.37
N ASN A 776 -13.45 -6.63 21.01
CA ASN A 776 -14.05 -6.00 19.85
C ASN A 776 -13.01 -5.04 19.21
N GLY A 777 -13.16 -4.75 17.92
CA GLY A 777 -12.19 -3.92 17.21
C GLY A 777 -12.80 -3.24 15.99
N SER A 778 -12.25 -2.10 15.61
CA SER A 778 -12.69 -1.32 14.45
C SER A 778 -11.48 -0.93 13.60
N LEU A 779 -11.57 -1.15 12.29
CA LEU A 779 -10.67 -0.55 11.30
C LEU A 779 -11.37 0.68 10.70
N PHE A 780 -10.70 1.83 10.75
CA PHE A 780 -11.21 3.07 10.17
C PHE A 780 -10.36 3.48 8.97
N ALA A 781 -11.03 3.77 7.85
CA ALA A 781 -10.49 4.62 6.80
C ALA A 781 -10.92 6.07 7.08
N ILE A 782 -9.97 7.00 7.12
CA ILE A 782 -10.18 8.39 7.51
C ILE A 782 -9.49 9.29 6.48
N ARG A 783 -10.12 10.38 6.08
CA ARG A 783 -9.46 11.43 5.29
C ARG A 783 -9.60 12.75 6.01
N GLU A 784 -8.50 13.48 6.09
CA GLU A 784 -8.53 14.87 6.52
C GLU A 784 -8.86 15.75 5.32
N GLU A 785 -9.90 16.58 5.45
CA GLU A 785 -10.30 17.57 4.47
C GLU A 785 -10.20 18.97 5.06
N GLY A 786 -9.41 19.83 4.41
CA GLY A 786 -9.19 21.19 4.92
C GLY A 786 -8.43 21.19 6.25
N LYS A 787 -8.77 22.14 7.13
CA LYS A 787 -8.07 22.35 8.42
C LYS A 787 -8.63 21.44 9.51
N GLY A 788 -8.26 20.15 9.49
CA GLY A 788 -8.57 19.19 10.55
C GLY A 788 -10.04 18.77 10.65
N GLN A 789 -10.79 18.84 9.55
CA GLN A 789 -12.07 18.14 9.44
C GLN A 789 -11.80 16.74 8.91
N PHE A 790 -12.42 15.73 9.51
CA PHE A 790 -12.23 14.34 9.16
C PHE A 790 -13.51 13.78 8.56
N ARG A 791 -13.39 13.05 7.46
CA ARG A 791 -14.42 12.17 6.94
C ARG A 791 -13.99 10.71 7.09
N CYS A 792 -14.95 9.82 7.27
CA CYS A 792 -14.75 8.38 7.26
C CYS A 792 -15.40 7.78 6.01
N PRO A 793 -14.63 7.49 4.95
CA PRO A 793 -15.17 6.83 3.76
C PRO A 793 -15.72 5.43 4.09
N TRP A 794 -15.09 4.73 5.03
CA TRP A 794 -15.61 3.46 5.55
C TRP A 794 -14.99 3.07 6.89
N LYS A 795 -15.75 2.26 7.63
CA LYS A 795 -15.39 1.65 8.90
C LYS A 795 -15.75 0.18 8.86
N TRP A 796 -14.85 -0.70 9.32
CA TRP A 796 -15.08 -2.15 9.40
C TRP A 796 -14.95 -2.63 10.85
N ASP A 797 -16.03 -3.14 11.41
CA ASP A 797 -16.06 -3.65 12.79
C ASP A 797 -15.91 -5.17 12.86
N LEU A 798 -15.18 -5.64 13.86
CA LEU A 798 -15.12 -7.04 14.30
C LEU A 798 -16.24 -7.31 15.30
N TYR A 799 -16.98 -8.40 15.10
CA TYR A 799 -18.06 -8.78 16.01
C TYR A 799 -18.44 -10.27 15.96
N PRO A 800 -18.88 -10.84 17.10
CA PRO A 800 -19.46 -12.17 17.15
C PRO A 800 -20.90 -12.16 16.62
N GLN A 801 -21.51 -13.33 16.46
CA GLN A 801 -22.95 -13.41 16.22
C GLN A 801 -23.70 -12.66 17.33
N HIS A 802 -24.64 -11.80 16.95
CA HIS A 802 -25.42 -10.99 17.88
C HIS A 802 -26.87 -10.92 17.44
N SER A 803 -27.76 -10.53 18.37
CA SER A 803 -29.17 -10.31 18.05
C SER A 803 -29.65 -8.98 18.61
N PHE A 804 -30.57 -8.34 17.89
CA PHE A 804 -31.19 -7.09 18.32
C PHE A 804 -32.69 -7.09 18.01
N SER A 805 -33.46 -6.30 18.77
CA SER A 805 -34.90 -6.13 18.54
C SER A 805 -35.17 -4.96 17.59
N ASN A 806 -35.97 -5.21 16.55
CA ASN A 806 -36.48 -4.18 15.66
C ASN A 806 -38.02 -4.26 15.61
N GLY A 807 -38.72 -3.25 16.13
CA GLY A 807 -40.19 -3.24 16.18
C GLY A 807 -40.79 -4.45 16.92
N GLY A 808 -40.09 -5.02 17.92
CA GLY A 808 -40.51 -6.20 18.66
C GLY A 808 -40.12 -7.55 18.03
N THR A 809 -39.53 -7.55 16.83
CA THR A 809 -38.99 -8.76 16.18
C THR A 809 -37.50 -8.89 16.45
N SER A 810 -37.06 -10.03 16.96
CA SER A 810 -35.64 -10.32 17.14
C SER A 810 -34.99 -10.68 15.80
N THR A 811 -33.94 -9.95 15.42
CA THR A 811 -33.12 -10.21 14.23
C THR A 811 -31.74 -10.68 14.68
N THR A 812 -31.28 -11.81 14.14
CA THR A 812 -29.95 -12.35 14.41
C THR A 812 -29.01 -12.07 13.24
N VAL A 813 -27.84 -11.49 13.54
CA VAL A 813 -26.75 -11.26 12.60
C VAL A 813 -25.63 -12.25 12.90
N GLN A 814 -25.18 -12.97 11.87
CA GLN A 814 -24.08 -13.94 11.97
C GLN A 814 -22.75 -13.25 12.29
N SER A 815 -21.76 -14.00 12.79
CA SER A 815 -20.41 -13.45 13.02
C SER A 815 -19.82 -12.82 11.77
N VAL A 816 -19.02 -11.75 11.93
CA VAL A 816 -18.47 -10.98 10.81
C VAL A 816 -17.67 -11.83 9.82
N LEU A 817 -16.92 -12.83 10.31
CA LEU A 817 -16.22 -13.82 9.50
C LEU A 817 -16.94 -15.18 9.61
N ALA A 818 -16.99 -15.89 8.48
CA ALA A 818 -17.38 -17.30 8.43
C ALA A 818 -16.13 -18.18 8.32
N ASP A 819 -16.20 -19.43 8.79
CA ASP A 819 -15.18 -20.42 8.48
C ASP A 819 -15.73 -21.51 7.56
N ASN A 820 -15.41 -21.36 6.28
CA ASN A 820 -15.73 -22.28 5.20
C ASN A 820 -14.50 -23.12 4.79
N ASP A 821 -13.40 -23.07 5.55
CA ASP A 821 -12.21 -23.88 5.26
C ASP A 821 -12.53 -25.39 5.46
N PRO A 822 -12.31 -26.24 4.44
CA PRO A 822 -12.51 -27.68 4.56
C PRO A 822 -11.68 -28.37 5.65
N VAL A 823 -10.56 -27.78 6.09
CA VAL A 823 -9.68 -28.34 7.14
C VAL A 823 -10.44 -28.68 8.42
N GLN A 824 -11.50 -27.92 8.74
CA GLN A 824 -12.31 -28.20 9.92
C GLN A 824 -13.00 -29.57 9.86
N ASN A 825 -13.17 -30.20 8.70
CA ASN A 825 -13.87 -31.48 8.57
C ASN A 825 -12.93 -32.70 8.45
N LEU A 826 -11.62 -32.49 8.55
CA LEU A 826 -10.63 -33.55 8.37
C LEU A 826 -10.57 -34.52 9.56
N SER A 827 -10.38 -35.82 9.30
CA SER A 827 -10.07 -36.81 10.35
C SER A 827 -8.57 -37.14 10.34
N VAL A 828 -7.89 -36.87 11.46
CA VAL A 828 -6.44 -37.08 11.62
C VAL A 828 -6.16 -38.35 12.44
N PRO A 829 -5.24 -39.24 12.02
CA PRO A 829 -4.85 -40.41 12.81
C PRO A 829 -4.16 -40.01 14.13
N VAL A 830 -4.51 -40.67 15.23
CA VAL A 830 -3.88 -40.48 16.54
C VAL A 830 -3.70 -41.84 17.21
N GLY A 831 -2.47 -42.33 17.26
CA GLY A 831 -2.16 -43.68 17.76
C GLY A 831 -2.92 -44.75 16.96
N ALA A 832 -3.74 -45.55 17.63
CA ALA A 832 -4.59 -46.58 17.01
C ALA A 832 -5.98 -46.06 16.56
N GLY A 833 -6.29 -44.77 16.73
CA GLY A 833 -7.59 -44.17 16.43
C GLY A 833 -7.51 -43.00 15.43
N SER A 834 -8.63 -42.29 15.26
CA SER A 834 -8.69 -41.03 14.51
C SER A 834 -9.52 -39.99 15.26
N ILE A 835 -9.15 -38.71 15.14
CA ILE A 835 -9.90 -37.57 15.68
C ILE A 835 -10.38 -36.70 14.52
N ASN A 836 -11.67 -36.40 14.49
CA ASN A 836 -12.21 -35.42 13.57
C ASN A 836 -11.87 -34.00 14.05
N LEU A 837 -11.18 -33.20 13.24
CA LEU A 837 -10.79 -31.84 13.56
C LEU A 837 -11.99 -30.93 13.81
N ASN A 838 -13.20 -31.27 13.37
CA ASN A 838 -14.42 -30.52 13.66
C ASN A 838 -14.69 -30.49 15.17
N PHE A 839 -14.26 -31.53 15.88
CA PHE A 839 -14.30 -31.58 17.35
C PHE A 839 -13.50 -30.43 17.99
N VAL A 840 -12.40 -30.04 17.36
CA VAL A 840 -11.43 -29.05 17.85
C VAL A 840 -11.64 -27.66 17.21
N LEU A 841 -12.03 -27.63 15.93
CA LEU A 841 -12.04 -26.44 15.05
C LEU A 841 -13.44 -26.01 14.60
N GLY A 842 -14.51 -26.77 14.89
CA GLY A 842 -15.86 -26.54 14.36
C GLY A 842 -16.65 -25.37 14.95
N GLY A 843 -16.11 -24.68 15.95
CA GLY A 843 -16.77 -23.51 16.54
C GLY A 843 -16.65 -22.27 15.66
N GLY A 844 -17.69 -21.43 15.66
CA GLY A 844 -17.66 -20.13 14.99
C GLY A 844 -16.51 -19.23 15.49
N TYR A 845 -15.99 -18.39 14.59
CA TYR A 845 -14.95 -17.42 14.90
C TYR A 845 -15.46 -16.34 15.86
N ARG A 846 -14.78 -16.16 17.00
CA ARG A 846 -15.20 -15.24 18.08
C ARG A 846 -13.99 -14.62 18.78
N LEU A 847 -14.24 -13.69 19.69
CA LEU A 847 -13.22 -13.01 20.51
C LEU A 847 -12.16 -12.31 19.66
N ALA A 848 -12.60 -11.71 18.55
CA ALA A 848 -11.71 -11.15 17.54
C ALA A 848 -11.25 -9.74 17.93
N THR A 849 -9.94 -9.50 17.85
CA THR A 849 -9.29 -8.22 18.12
C THR A 849 -8.21 -7.93 17.09
N PHE A 850 -8.06 -6.67 16.68
CA PHE A 850 -6.99 -6.28 15.76
C PHE A 850 -5.63 -6.35 16.44
N GLN A 851 -4.64 -6.84 15.69
CA GLN A 851 -3.26 -6.98 16.10
C GLN A 851 -2.39 -6.13 15.17
N GLY A 852 -1.55 -5.28 15.73
CA GLY A 852 -0.68 -4.40 14.97
C GLY A 852 -1.39 -3.27 14.20
N ALA A 853 -0.57 -2.55 13.44
CA ALA A 853 -1.00 -1.45 12.57
C ALA A 853 -1.50 -1.97 11.21
N PRO A 854 -2.34 -1.23 10.49
CA PRO A 854 -2.64 -1.54 9.09
C PRO A 854 -1.40 -1.47 8.19
N VAL A 855 -1.36 -2.29 7.15
CA VAL A 855 -0.28 -2.33 6.16
C VAL A 855 -0.87 -2.04 4.80
N ILE A 856 -0.34 -1.04 4.09
CA ILE A 856 -0.84 -0.65 2.78
C ILE A 856 0.16 -1.11 1.72
N ARG A 857 -0.34 -1.84 0.73
CA ARG A 857 0.46 -2.29 -0.40
C ARG A 857 -0.42 -2.59 -1.61
N ASN A 858 0.00 -2.20 -2.81
CA ASN A 858 -0.70 -2.46 -4.08
C ASN A 858 -2.18 -2.03 -4.07
N GLY A 859 -2.48 -0.88 -3.43
CA GLY A 859 -3.86 -0.41 -3.26
C GLY A 859 -4.72 -1.34 -2.39
N GLU A 860 -4.09 -2.18 -1.58
CA GLU A 860 -4.72 -3.06 -0.61
C GLU A 860 -4.27 -2.72 0.81
N VAL A 861 -5.15 -2.95 1.77
CA VAL A 861 -4.91 -2.73 3.20
C VAL A 861 -5.04 -4.07 3.91
N TYR A 862 -3.95 -4.52 4.51
CA TYR A 862 -3.88 -5.75 5.28
C TYR A 862 -3.92 -5.43 6.78
N VAL A 863 -4.68 -6.23 7.51
CA VAL A 863 -4.73 -6.18 8.98
C VAL A 863 -4.71 -7.58 9.57
N SER A 864 -3.98 -7.72 10.66
CA SER A 864 -3.94 -8.96 11.45
C SER A 864 -5.02 -8.94 12.51
N VAL A 865 -5.67 -10.08 12.72
CA VAL A 865 -6.67 -10.29 13.75
C VAL A 865 -6.34 -11.54 14.54
N SER A 866 -6.44 -11.43 15.85
CA SER A 866 -6.39 -12.56 16.76
C SER A 866 -7.79 -12.86 17.27
N GLY A 867 -8.17 -14.12 17.29
CA GLY A 867 -9.43 -14.59 17.85
C GLY A 867 -9.34 -16.03 18.30
N ALA A 868 -10.49 -16.66 18.50
CA ALA A 868 -10.57 -18.05 18.92
C ALA A 868 -11.81 -18.76 18.37
N LYS A 869 -11.78 -20.09 18.40
CA LYS A 869 -12.90 -20.98 18.13
C LYS A 869 -13.23 -21.82 19.35
N ARG A 870 -14.50 -22.12 19.58
CA ARG A 870 -14.93 -23.01 20.67
C ARG A 870 -14.91 -24.46 20.20
N SER A 871 -14.20 -25.34 20.90
CA SER A 871 -14.27 -26.77 20.63
C SER A 871 -15.52 -27.41 21.29
N LEU A 872 -15.91 -28.59 20.81
CA LEU A 872 -16.99 -29.38 21.42
C LEU A 872 -16.62 -29.89 22.83
N GLY A 873 -15.33 -29.84 23.20
CA GLY A 873 -14.81 -30.19 24.53
C GLY A 873 -14.76 -29.04 25.55
N GLY A 874 -15.28 -27.85 25.22
CA GLY A 874 -15.38 -26.73 26.14
C GLY A 874 -14.12 -25.86 26.28
N PHE A 875 -13.01 -26.21 25.63
CA PHE A 875 -11.82 -25.38 25.53
C PHE A 875 -11.86 -24.46 24.29
N SER A 876 -11.11 -23.36 24.31
CA SER A 876 -11.00 -22.45 23.16
C SER A 876 -9.68 -22.70 22.42
N VAL A 877 -9.74 -22.75 21.09
CA VAL A 877 -8.58 -22.90 20.21
C VAL A 877 -8.27 -21.54 19.59
N PRO A 878 -7.02 -21.03 19.67
CA PRO A 878 -6.63 -19.79 19.02
C PRO A 878 -6.86 -19.87 17.50
N ALA A 879 -7.30 -18.76 16.92
CA ALA A 879 -7.49 -18.62 15.49
C ALA A 879 -7.13 -17.21 15.04
N GLY A 880 -6.14 -17.12 14.15
CA GLY A 880 -5.72 -15.89 13.53
C GLY A 880 -6.56 -15.61 12.30
N ALA A 881 -6.68 -14.36 11.91
CA ALA A 881 -7.20 -14.01 10.60
C ALA A 881 -6.38 -12.88 9.98
N ILE A 882 -6.17 -12.97 8.68
CA ILE A 882 -5.67 -11.86 7.86
C ILE A 882 -6.82 -11.40 7.00
N LEU A 883 -7.07 -10.10 7.00
CA LEU A 883 -8.10 -9.47 6.17
C LEU A 883 -7.42 -8.53 5.17
N CYS A 884 -7.83 -8.64 3.91
CA CYS A 884 -7.39 -7.76 2.84
C CYS A 884 -8.56 -6.88 2.38
N PHE A 885 -8.37 -5.57 2.47
CA PHE A 885 -9.32 -4.55 2.03
C PHE A 885 -8.78 -3.79 0.83
N ALA A 886 -9.66 -3.20 0.02
CA ALA A 886 -9.26 -2.21 -0.96
C ALA A 886 -8.93 -0.85 -0.30
N ASP A 887 -7.91 -0.14 -0.79
CA ASP A 887 -7.72 1.31 -0.54
C ASP A 887 -8.75 2.10 -1.35
N ASP A 888 -10.02 1.92 -0.99
CA ASP A 888 -11.18 2.50 -1.67
C ASP A 888 -11.81 3.59 -0.80
N ALA A 889 -11.82 4.82 -1.32
CA ALA A 889 -12.48 5.96 -0.69
C ALA A 889 -13.77 6.38 -1.41
N SER A 890 -14.34 5.50 -2.23
CA SER A 890 -15.58 5.77 -2.93
C SER A 890 -16.76 5.91 -1.97
N THR A 891 -17.74 6.71 -2.39
CA THR A 891 -19.01 6.90 -1.69
C THR A 891 -19.73 5.55 -1.53
N ARG A 892 -20.25 5.29 -0.33
CA ARG A 892 -21.01 4.06 -0.03
C ARG A 892 -22.45 4.21 -0.48
N GLU A 893 -22.99 3.13 -1.02
CA GLU A 893 -24.32 3.10 -1.63
C GLU A 893 -25.18 2.03 -0.94
N ILE A 894 -26.43 2.36 -0.68
CA ILE A 894 -27.47 1.44 -0.23
C ILE A 894 -28.62 1.53 -1.23
N ARG A 895 -28.89 0.45 -1.96
CA ARG A 895 -30.04 0.43 -2.87
C ARG A 895 -31.30 0.08 -2.12
N ILE A 896 -32.32 0.86 -2.40
CA ILE A 896 -33.63 0.77 -1.81
C ILE A 896 -34.57 0.42 -2.95
N GLY A 897 -35.18 -0.77 -2.91
CA GLY A 897 -36.13 -1.24 -3.91
C GLY A 897 -37.45 -0.45 -3.98
N ARG A 898 -37.51 0.75 -3.41
CA ARG A 898 -38.67 1.66 -3.41
C ARG A 898 -38.22 3.13 -3.31
N ARG A 899 -39.12 4.05 -3.64
CA ARG A 899 -38.90 5.49 -3.42
C ARG A 899 -38.83 5.81 -1.93
N LEU A 900 -37.85 6.62 -1.55
CA LEU A 900 -37.72 7.21 -0.22
C LEU A 900 -38.30 8.63 -0.21
N GLY A 901 -39.00 8.98 0.86
CA GLY A 901 -39.48 10.35 1.10
C GLY A 901 -38.47 11.20 1.88
N GLN A 902 -38.90 12.39 2.32
CA GLN A 902 -38.14 13.20 3.28
C GLN A 902 -38.17 12.52 4.67
N ASN A 903 -37.14 12.77 5.50
CA ASN A 903 -36.90 12.25 6.84
C ASN A 903 -36.43 10.78 6.96
N ALA A 904 -35.81 10.22 5.92
CA ALA A 904 -35.14 8.91 6.06
C ALA A 904 -33.91 9.02 6.97
N ILE A 905 -33.74 8.02 7.84
CA ILE A 905 -32.53 7.85 8.67
C ILE A 905 -31.98 6.44 8.49
N VAL A 906 -30.65 6.33 8.61
CA VAL A 906 -29.95 5.04 8.59
C VAL A 906 -29.49 4.74 10.01
N VAL A 907 -29.83 3.55 10.53
CA VAL A 907 -29.55 3.13 11.90
C VAL A 907 -28.82 1.79 11.89
N GLN A 908 -27.93 1.56 12.84
CA GLN A 908 -27.20 0.30 12.99
C GLN A 908 -26.85 0.02 14.46
N PRO A 909 -26.84 -1.25 14.91
CA PRO A 909 -26.28 -1.60 16.21
C PRO A 909 -24.83 -1.10 16.34
N ASP A 910 -24.53 -0.43 17.44
CA ASP A 910 -23.19 0.10 17.70
C ASP A 910 -22.41 -0.84 18.63
N LEU A 911 -21.69 -1.76 18.00
CA LEU A 911 -20.93 -2.80 18.71
C LEU A 911 -19.66 -2.24 19.39
N ALA A 912 -19.20 -1.07 18.95
CA ALA A 912 -18.05 -0.38 19.52
C ALA A 912 -18.41 0.39 20.80
N ARG A 913 -19.66 0.86 20.95
CA ARG A 913 -20.15 1.51 22.18
C ARG A 913 -21.00 0.63 23.09
N SER A 914 -21.45 -0.52 22.61
CA SER A 914 -22.17 -1.48 23.45
C SER A 914 -21.23 -2.17 24.43
N SER A 915 -21.64 -2.26 25.70
CA SER A 915 -20.90 -2.98 26.74
C SER A 915 -20.87 -4.49 26.51
N ASP A 916 -21.87 -5.03 25.80
CA ASP A 916 -21.93 -6.41 25.33
C ASP A 916 -22.20 -6.42 23.82
N PRO A 917 -21.17 -6.70 22.99
CA PRO A 917 -21.33 -6.79 21.54
C PRO A 917 -22.20 -7.95 21.05
N SER A 918 -22.46 -8.97 21.87
CA SER A 918 -23.34 -10.10 21.53
C SER A 918 -24.83 -9.79 21.71
N ASN A 919 -25.14 -8.77 22.51
CA ASN A 919 -26.48 -8.25 22.74
C ASN A 919 -26.46 -6.71 22.78
N PRO A 920 -26.28 -6.06 21.62
CA PRO A 920 -26.07 -4.62 21.56
C PRO A 920 -27.32 -3.84 21.98
N THR A 921 -27.13 -2.94 22.96
CA THR A 921 -28.17 -2.03 23.46
C THR A 921 -28.02 -0.60 22.94
N THR A 922 -26.86 -0.28 22.35
CA THR A 922 -26.57 1.04 21.79
C THR A 922 -26.64 0.99 20.28
N PHE A 923 -27.17 2.06 19.66
CA PHE A 923 -27.31 2.18 18.22
C PHE A 923 -26.69 3.48 17.73
N SER A 924 -26.06 3.40 16.55
CA SER A 924 -25.60 4.55 15.78
C SER A 924 -26.67 4.95 14.77
N SER A 925 -26.84 6.25 14.56
CA SER A 925 -27.79 6.78 13.57
C SER A 925 -27.20 7.89 12.70
N LEU A 926 -27.43 7.83 11.39
CA LEU A 926 -27.16 8.89 10.44
C LEU A 926 -28.48 9.56 10.05
N PRO A 927 -28.69 10.84 10.42
CA PRO A 927 -29.90 11.56 10.06
C PRO A 927 -29.87 11.98 8.58
N GLN A 928 -31.01 12.50 8.09
CA GLN A 928 -31.14 12.87 6.68
C GLN A 928 -30.06 13.85 6.19
N ALA A 929 -29.57 14.74 7.06
CA ALA A 929 -28.51 15.70 6.71
C ALA A 929 -27.17 15.05 6.32
N ASN A 930 -26.94 13.81 6.74
CA ASN A 930 -25.70 13.06 6.49
C ASN A 930 -25.83 12.08 5.31
N ILE A 931 -27.00 11.98 4.69
CA ILE A 931 -27.27 11.03 3.61
C ILE A 931 -27.81 11.77 2.38
N ARG A 932 -27.46 11.29 1.17
CA ARG A 932 -28.06 11.79 -0.07
C ARG A 932 -28.98 10.74 -0.64
N VAL A 933 -30.22 11.12 -0.94
CA VAL A 933 -31.21 10.21 -1.55
C VAL A 933 -31.35 10.56 -3.02
N GLU A 934 -31.02 9.61 -3.89
CA GLU A 934 -31.12 9.74 -5.33
C GLU A 934 -32.18 8.79 -5.90
N LYS A 935 -32.67 9.08 -7.10
CA LYS A 935 -33.52 8.17 -7.87
C LYS A 935 -32.63 7.25 -8.69
N GLU A 936 -32.97 5.97 -8.74
CA GLU A 936 -32.30 5.04 -9.63
C GLU A 936 -32.81 5.23 -11.07
N GLU A 937 -31.90 5.53 -12.02
CA GLU A 937 -32.26 5.84 -13.40
C GLU A 937 -32.87 4.61 -14.10
N GLY A 938 -34.09 4.74 -14.62
CA GLY A 938 -34.82 3.63 -15.26
C GLY A 938 -35.49 2.63 -14.30
N GLN A 939 -35.40 2.80 -12.98
CA GLN A 939 -36.02 1.95 -11.96
C GLN A 939 -36.99 2.73 -11.06
N VAL A 940 -37.85 2.02 -10.34
CA VAL A 940 -38.80 2.62 -9.36
C VAL A 940 -38.12 2.90 -8.01
N GLY A 941 -36.89 2.39 -7.79
CA GLY A 941 -36.13 2.46 -6.55
C GLY A 941 -35.38 3.77 -6.29
N GLY A 942 -34.87 3.91 -5.05
CA GLY A 942 -34.00 5.00 -4.61
C GLY A 942 -32.64 4.49 -4.14
N ILE A 943 -31.61 5.32 -4.19
CA ILE A 943 -30.26 5.01 -3.71
C ILE A 943 -29.92 5.99 -2.58
N ILE A 944 -29.49 5.46 -1.43
CA ILE A 944 -28.86 6.27 -0.38
C ILE A 944 -27.36 6.28 -0.63
N ARG A 945 -26.76 7.46 -0.80
CA ARG A 945 -25.32 7.69 -0.86
C ARG A 945 -24.81 8.25 0.47
N LEU A 946 -23.67 7.72 0.93
CA LEU A 946 -22.98 8.11 2.14
C LEU A 946 -21.53 8.50 1.80
N ASP A 947 -21.23 9.80 1.87
CA ASP A 947 -19.88 10.34 1.67
C ASP A 947 -19.05 10.31 2.97
N ASN A 948 -19.72 10.23 4.13
CA ASN A 948 -19.10 10.15 5.45
C ASN A 948 -19.92 9.22 6.34
N LEU A 949 -19.27 8.22 6.95
CA LEU A 949 -19.91 7.30 7.89
C LEU A 949 -19.91 7.82 9.34
N PHE A 950 -19.38 9.02 9.59
CA PHE A 950 -19.49 9.72 10.87
C PHE A 950 -20.56 10.80 10.84
N THR A 951 -21.20 11.04 12.00
CA THR A 951 -22.04 12.23 12.19
C THR A 951 -21.22 13.48 12.47
N ALA A 952 -20.05 13.34 13.11
CA ALA A 952 -19.15 14.44 13.43
C ALA A 952 -17.87 14.39 12.59
N GLN A 953 -17.31 15.56 12.27
CA GLN A 953 -16.05 15.70 11.52
C GLN A 953 -14.86 16.06 12.41
N ARG A 954 -15.09 16.34 13.69
CA ARG A 954 -14.04 16.66 14.68
C ARG A 954 -14.50 16.25 16.08
N GLY A 955 -13.56 15.96 16.96
CA GLY A 955 -13.80 15.62 18.35
C GLY A 955 -14.32 14.19 18.51
N GLN A 956 -15.18 13.98 19.49
CA GLN A 956 -15.74 12.67 19.82
C GLN A 956 -16.76 12.22 18.79
N ILE A 957 -16.47 11.09 18.13
CA ILE A 957 -17.42 10.39 17.29
C ILE A 957 -18.38 9.61 18.18
N THR A 958 -19.63 10.07 18.18
CA THR A 958 -20.71 9.39 18.89
C THR A 958 -21.33 8.35 17.97
N ASP A 959 -21.82 8.74 16.79
CA ASP A 959 -22.46 7.81 15.86
C ASP A 959 -21.56 7.53 14.65
N SER A 960 -21.38 6.24 14.36
CA SER A 960 -20.63 5.75 13.21
C SER A 960 -21.24 4.47 12.63
N ILE A 961 -21.35 4.39 11.31
CA ILE A 961 -21.85 3.20 10.62
C ILE A 961 -20.68 2.35 10.13
N SER A 962 -20.80 1.04 10.30
CA SER A 962 -19.87 0.02 9.80
C SER A 962 -20.40 -0.62 8.53
N VAL A 963 -19.52 -0.77 7.54
CA VAL A 963 -19.80 -1.50 6.30
C VAL A 963 -19.78 -3.02 6.49
N SER A 964 -19.30 -3.50 7.64
CA SER A 964 -19.29 -4.93 7.96
C SER A 964 -20.63 -5.46 8.46
N GLN A 965 -21.63 -4.60 8.69
CA GLN A 965 -22.92 -4.96 9.29
C GLN A 965 -24.10 -4.57 8.38
N PRO A 966 -25.26 -5.22 8.53
CA PRO A 966 -26.52 -4.75 7.95
C PRO A 966 -26.91 -3.36 8.47
N VAL A 967 -27.75 -2.66 7.72
CA VAL A 967 -28.30 -1.35 8.09
C VAL A 967 -29.81 -1.41 8.22
N ILE A 968 -30.36 -0.57 9.10
CA ILE A 968 -31.80 -0.36 9.28
C ILE A 968 -32.14 0.98 8.64
N VAL A 969 -33.03 0.98 7.66
CA VAL A 969 -33.57 2.22 7.08
C VAL A 969 -34.93 2.49 7.70
N ARG A 970 -35.03 3.60 8.44
CA ARG A 970 -36.26 4.04 9.12
C ARG A 970 -36.80 5.31 8.47
N GLN A 971 -38.12 5.37 8.34
CA GLN A 971 -38.85 6.53 7.84
C GLN A 971 -40.21 6.62 8.53
N ASP A 972 -40.66 7.83 8.86
CA ASP A 972 -41.94 8.06 9.50
C ASP A 972 -43.12 7.46 8.71
N GLY A 973 -44.01 6.77 9.41
CA GLY A 973 -45.20 6.14 8.83
C GLY A 973 -44.93 4.86 8.02
N MET A 974 -43.67 4.39 7.96
CA MET A 974 -43.27 3.19 7.24
C MET A 974 -42.64 2.16 8.17
N GLN A 975 -42.77 0.87 7.83
CA GLN A 975 -42.06 -0.19 8.54
C GLN A 975 -40.55 -0.12 8.25
N ASP A 976 -39.75 -0.29 9.31
CA ASP A 976 -38.28 -0.36 9.24
C ASP A 976 -37.83 -1.48 8.30
N MET A 977 -36.84 -1.17 7.45
CA MET A 977 -36.24 -2.14 6.54
C MET A 977 -34.84 -2.51 7.03
N ILE A 978 -34.57 -3.80 7.19
CA ILE A 978 -33.22 -4.32 7.43
C ILE A 978 -32.64 -4.73 6.09
N ILE A 979 -31.49 -4.17 5.73
CA ILE A 979 -30.84 -4.36 4.44
C ILE A 979 -29.38 -4.72 4.69
N ASP A 980 -28.87 -5.77 4.03
CA ASP A 980 -27.44 -5.99 3.88
C ASP A 980 -27.02 -5.46 2.49
N PRO A 981 -26.44 -4.26 2.39
CA PRO A 981 -26.13 -3.66 1.09
C PRO A 981 -25.06 -4.45 0.32
N SER A 982 -24.24 -5.25 1.02
CA SER A 982 -23.22 -6.10 0.40
C SER A 982 -23.80 -7.18 -0.51
N GLN A 983 -25.04 -7.62 -0.25
CA GLN A 983 -25.71 -8.65 -1.08
C GLN A 983 -26.20 -8.11 -2.43
N GLN A 984 -26.29 -6.80 -2.60
CA GLN A 984 -26.85 -6.16 -3.80
C GLN A 984 -25.78 -5.93 -4.89
N GLY A 985 -24.50 -6.23 -4.63
CA GLY A 985 -23.42 -6.15 -5.63
C GLY A 985 -22.76 -4.77 -5.79
N ASP A 986 -23.01 -3.85 -4.85
CA ASP A 986 -22.60 -2.44 -4.93
C ASP A 986 -21.30 -2.10 -4.16
N ARG A 987 -20.95 -0.82 -4.14
CA ARG A 987 -19.77 -0.20 -3.50
C ARG A 987 -19.81 -0.20 -1.97
N TRP A 988 -20.50 -1.13 -1.32
CA TRP A 988 -20.65 -1.14 0.13
C TRP A 988 -19.44 -1.76 0.84
N ASN A 989 -19.04 -2.96 0.43
CA ASN A 989 -18.05 -3.76 1.14
C ASN A 989 -16.64 -3.65 0.51
N PRO A 990 -15.63 -3.11 1.24
CA PRO A 990 -14.25 -3.00 0.76
C PRO A 990 -13.41 -4.28 0.98
N LEU A 991 -13.92 -5.30 1.70
CA LEU A 991 -13.21 -6.56 1.93
C LEU A 991 -13.08 -7.35 0.62
N LYS A 992 -11.84 -7.67 0.24
CA LYS A 992 -11.55 -8.49 -0.95
C LYS A 992 -11.57 -9.97 -0.62
N TRP A 993 -10.81 -10.33 0.40
CA TRP A 993 -10.65 -11.70 0.87
C TRP A 993 -10.14 -11.70 2.32
N TYR A 994 -10.31 -12.84 2.99
CA TYR A 994 -9.68 -13.10 4.28
C TYR A 994 -9.21 -14.55 4.34
N THR A 995 -8.33 -14.87 5.28
CA THR A 995 -8.02 -16.26 5.63
C THR A 995 -8.11 -16.44 7.14
N ILE A 996 -8.38 -17.68 7.58
CA ILE A 996 -8.37 -18.05 8.99
C ILE A 996 -7.22 -19.04 9.20
N LEU A 997 -6.34 -18.71 10.14
CA LEU A 997 -5.17 -19.51 10.53
C LEU A 997 -5.54 -20.33 11.78
N HIS A 998 -6.01 -21.55 11.57
CA HIS A 998 -6.45 -22.43 12.66
C HIS A 998 -5.29 -22.78 13.60
N GLY A 999 -5.58 -22.77 14.91
CA GLY A 999 -4.59 -23.09 15.94
C GLY A 999 -3.51 -22.03 16.14
N THR A 1000 -3.53 -20.93 15.38
CA THR A 1000 -2.50 -19.89 15.42
C THR A 1000 -3.07 -18.61 16.01
N GLN A 1001 -2.38 -17.99 16.97
CA GLN A 1001 -2.68 -16.67 17.46
C GLN A 1001 -1.68 -15.67 16.86
N LEU A 1002 -2.17 -14.75 16.03
CA LEU A 1002 -1.37 -13.63 15.54
C LEU A 1002 -1.12 -12.62 16.65
N THR A 1003 0.06 -12.03 16.68
CA THR A 1003 0.53 -11.13 17.76
C THR A 1003 1.03 -9.79 17.24
N SER A 1004 1.10 -9.62 15.92
CA SER A 1004 1.87 -8.54 15.30
C SER A 1004 1.28 -8.05 13.97
N THR A 1005 1.82 -6.91 13.52
CA THR A 1005 1.56 -6.36 12.18
C THR A 1005 2.09 -7.32 11.11
N ALA A 1006 1.30 -7.56 10.06
CA ALA A 1006 1.77 -8.33 8.90
C ALA A 1006 2.88 -7.58 8.13
N LEU A 1007 3.73 -8.30 7.41
CA LEU A 1007 4.81 -7.72 6.61
C LEU A 1007 4.59 -8.04 5.14
N GLY A 1008 4.30 -7.03 4.32
CA GLY A 1008 4.29 -7.17 2.87
C GLY A 1008 5.66 -6.90 2.26
N THR A 1009 6.31 -7.93 1.69
CA THR A 1009 7.48 -7.79 0.82
C THR A 1009 7.42 -8.78 -0.36
N GLY A 1010 7.89 -8.40 -1.54
CA GLY A 1010 7.60 -9.11 -2.80
C GLY A 1010 6.18 -9.50 -3.10
N ASN A 1011 5.94 -10.67 -3.65
CA ASN A 1011 4.56 -11.15 -3.78
C ASN A 1011 4.06 -11.81 -2.50
N THR A 1012 4.74 -11.62 -1.35
CA THR A 1012 4.48 -12.34 -0.10
C THR A 1012 4.06 -11.40 1.04
N LEU A 1013 3.09 -11.86 1.84
CA LEU A 1013 2.68 -11.29 3.11
C LEU A 1013 3.14 -12.26 4.20
N PHE A 1014 4.14 -11.88 4.98
CA PHE A 1014 4.61 -12.63 6.12
C PHE A 1014 3.80 -12.27 7.36
N VAL A 1015 3.47 -13.28 8.15
CA VAL A 1015 2.73 -13.14 9.40
C VAL A 1015 3.34 -14.06 10.44
N SER A 1016 3.30 -13.65 11.70
CA SER A 1016 3.86 -14.44 12.78
C SER A 1016 2.96 -14.48 14.01
N GLY A 1017 3.23 -15.44 14.87
CA GLY A 1017 2.48 -15.61 16.09
C GLY A 1017 2.91 -16.85 16.86
N LYS A 1018 1.99 -17.35 17.68
CA LYS A 1018 2.13 -18.61 18.42
C LYS A 1018 1.09 -19.61 17.93
N SER A 1019 1.42 -20.91 17.91
CA SER A 1019 0.54 -21.92 17.35
C SER A 1019 0.48 -23.19 18.18
N PHE A 1020 -0.73 -23.72 18.32
CA PHE A 1020 -1.02 -25.08 18.79
C PHE A 1020 -0.89 -26.11 17.67
N LEU A 1021 -0.83 -25.68 16.40
CA LEU A 1021 -0.96 -26.60 15.29
C LEU A 1021 0.24 -27.56 15.16
N PRO A 1022 1.51 -27.11 15.22
CA PRO A 1022 2.65 -28.01 15.16
C PRO A 1022 2.63 -29.16 16.20
N PRO A 1023 2.43 -28.93 17.52
CA PRO A 1023 2.39 -30.04 18.49
C PRO A 1023 1.20 -30.98 18.25
N ILE A 1024 0.03 -30.47 17.85
CA ILE A 1024 -1.15 -31.29 17.54
C ILE A 1024 -0.88 -32.20 16.34
N LEU A 1025 -0.28 -31.67 15.28
CA LEU A 1025 0.08 -32.46 14.10
C LEU A 1025 1.16 -33.52 14.41
N ASN A 1026 1.97 -33.30 15.44
CA ASN A 1026 2.96 -34.26 15.94
C ASN A 1026 2.40 -35.20 17.02
N GLY A 1027 1.07 -35.20 17.24
CA GLY A 1027 0.38 -36.14 18.13
C GLY A 1027 0.35 -35.74 19.62
N VAL A 1028 0.75 -34.52 19.96
CA VAL A 1028 0.74 -33.98 21.33
C VAL A 1028 -0.46 -33.04 21.52
N PHE A 1029 -1.35 -33.37 22.47
CA PHE A 1029 -2.63 -32.67 22.63
C PHE A 1029 -2.68 -31.80 23.90
N PRO A 1030 -3.54 -30.77 23.93
CA PRO A 1030 -3.82 -30.02 25.16
C PRO A 1030 -4.20 -30.96 26.32
N GLY A 1031 -3.41 -30.92 27.41
CA GLY A 1031 -3.54 -31.83 28.55
C GLY A 1031 -2.39 -32.84 28.67
N ASP A 1032 -1.60 -33.03 27.61
CA ASP A 1032 -0.31 -33.74 27.67
C ASP A 1032 0.74 -32.85 28.37
N PRO A 1033 1.55 -33.37 29.32
CA PRO A 1033 2.62 -32.60 29.97
C PRO A 1033 3.69 -32.07 28.99
N ASN A 1034 3.77 -32.62 27.78
CA ASN A 1034 4.69 -32.19 26.73
C ASN A 1034 4.07 -31.14 25.78
N PHE A 1035 2.79 -30.82 25.92
CA PHE A 1035 2.14 -29.82 25.06
C PHE A 1035 2.67 -28.41 25.35
N ARG A 1036 3.20 -27.76 24.32
CA ARG A 1036 3.69 -26.37 24.36
C ARG A 1036 3.31 -25.66 23.07
N GLU A 1037 2.87 -24.41 23.13
CA GLU A 1037 2.71 -23.60 21.92
C GLU A 1037 4.08 -23.32 21.30
N GLU A 1038 4.11 -23.20 19.98
CA GLU A 1038 5.32 -22.91 19.23
C GLU A 1038 5.23 -21.57 18.52
N ALA A 1039 6.34 -20.82 18.52
CA ALA A 1039 6.46 -19.60 17.73
C ALA A 1039 6.58 -19.95 16.24
N VAL A 1040 5.79 -19.29 15.40
CA VAL A 1040 5.67 -19.62 13.98
C VAL A 1040 5.68 -18.39 13.08
N VAL A 1041 6.22 -18.55 11.87
CA VAL A 1041 6.18 -17.57 10.78
C VAL A 1041 5.63 -18.22 9.52
N PHE A 1042 4.61 -17.61 8.92
CA PHE A 1042 3.99 -18.07 7.67
C PHE A 1042 4.10 -16.99 6.59
N GLY A 1043 4.05 -17.40 5.32
CA GLY A 1043 3.89 -16.49 4.19
C GLY A 1043 2.60 -16.76 3.42
N LEU A 1044 1.99 -15.71 2.89
CA LEU A 1044 0.83 -15.76 2.02
C LEU A 1044 1.14 -15.01 0.72
N ARG A 1045 0.62 -15.46 -0.41
CA ARG A 1045 0.65 -14.64 -1.62
C ARG A 1045 -0.21 -13.39 -1.46
N THR A 1046 0.22 -12.29 -2.07
CA THR A 1046 -0.51 -11.00 -2.06
C THR A 1046 -1.32 -10.77 -3.33
N ASP A 1047 -0.98 -11.46 -4.42
CA ASP A 1047 -1.65 -11.41 -5.73
C ASP A 1047 -2.91 -12.29 -5.80
N ILE A 1048 -3.59 -12.48 -4.66
CA ILE A 1048 -4.80 -13.29 -4.58
C ILE A 1048 -5.94 -12.54 -5.27
N ASP A 1049 -6.45 -13.14 -6.34
CA ASP A 1049 -7.60 -12.61 -7.05
C ASP A 1049 -8.91 -13.05 -6.39
N PRO A 1050 -9.68 -12.13 -5.77
CA PRO A 1050 -10.95 -12.50 -5.17
C PRO A 1050 -11.99 -12.91 -6.21
N GLY A 1051 -11.81 -12.59 -7.50
CA GLY A 1051 -12.70 -12.99 -8.60
C GLY A 1051 -12.68 -14.49 -8.91
N LEU A 1052 -11.63 -15.21 -8.48
CA LEU A 1052 -11.52 -16.67 -8.65
C LEU A 1052 -12.28 -17.47 -7.59
N ALA A 1053 -12.99 -16.78 -6.67
CA ALA A 1053 -13.77 -17.43 -5.62
C ALA A 1053 -14.86 -18.33 -6.22
N LYS A 1054 -14.73 -19.64 -6.02
CA LYS A 1054 -15.75 -20.60 -6.43
C LYS A 1054 -16.91 -20.55 -5.44
N ARG A 1055 -18.15 -20.68 -5.94
CA ARG A 1055 -19.29 -20.92 -5.05
C ARG A 1055 -19.19 -22.35 -4.49
N PRO A 1056 -19.60 -22.61 -3.23
CA PRO A 1056 -19.53 -23.94 -2.62
C PRO A 1056 -20.26 -25.05 -3.41
N ASN A 1057 -21.17 -24.63 -4.31
CA ASN A 1057 -22.04 -25.45 -5.15
C ASN A 1057 -21.83 -25.27 -6.66
N ASP A 1058 -20.75 -24.63 -7.13
CA ASP A 1058 -20.41 -24.59 -8.57
C ASP A 1058 -19.98 -25.99 -9.04
N THR A 1059 -20.97 -26.80 -9.41
CA THR A 1059 -20.83 -28.14 -9.97
C THR A 1059 -20.52 -28.08 -11.47
N GLY A 1060 -19.48 -27.33 -11.85
CA GLY A 1060 -18.89 -27.50 -13.19
C GLY A 1060 -18.56 -28.98 -13.37
N THR A 1061 -19.08 -29.58 -14.45
CA THR A 1061 -18.95 -31.01 -14.78
C THR A 1061 -17.55 -31.51 -14.48
N PHE A 1062 -17.41 -32.30 -13.40
CA PHE A 1062 -16.14 -32.87 -12.99
C PHE A 1062 -15.67 -33.82 -14.10
N THR A 1063 -14.61 -33.44 -14.82
CA THR A 1063 -13.89 -34.39 -15.66
C THR A 1063 -13.19 -35.40 -14.75
N THR A 1064 -13.38 -36.69 -15.00
CA THR A 1064 -12.74 -37.80 -14.26
C THR A 1064 -11.21 -37.85 -14.41
N ASN A 1065 -10.60 -36.85 -15.04
CA ASN A 1065 -9.17 -36.74 -15.24
C ASN A 1065 -8.51 -35.96 -14.07
N PRO A 1066 -7.72 -36.62 -13.19
CA PRO A 1066 -7.06 -35.97 -12.07
C PRO A 1066 -6.04 -34.88 -12.48
N ALA A 1067 -5.58 -34.90 -13.75
CA ALA A 1067 -4.65 -33.93 -14.30
C ALA A 1067 -5.32 -32.63 -14.81
N ALA A 1068 -6.65 -32.61 -14.94
CA ALA A 1068 -7.42 -31.44 -15.40
C ALA A 1068 -8.00 -30.60 -14.24
N PHE A 1069 -7.75 -30.99 -12.99
CA PHE A 1069 -8.35 -30.36 -11.81
C PHE A 1069 -7.55 -29.14 -11.35
N GLN A 1070 -8.14 -27.95 -11.50
CA GLN A 1070 -7.59 -26.69 -10.99
C GLN A 1070 -7.89 -26.56 -9.48
N PRO A 1071 -6.88 -26.41 -8.60
CA PRO A 1071 -7.08 -26.30 -7.15
C PRO A 1071 -7.96 -25.09 -6.81
N VAL A 1072 -8.86 -25.26 -5.85
CA VAL A 1072 -9.67 -24.17 -5.30
C VAL A 1072 -8.84 -23.42 -4.26
N GLU A 1073 -8.50 -22.17 -4.53
CA GLU A 1073 -7.69 -21.36 -3.60
C GLU A 1073 -8.56 -20.46 -2.72
N ILE A 1074 -9.77 -20.15 -3.18
CA ILE A 1074 -10.69 -19.23 -2.51
C ILE A 1074 -12.15 -19.69 -2.67
N ILE A 1075 -12.92 -19.62 -1.58
CA ILE A 1075 -14.32 -20.03 -1.50
C ILE A 1075 -15.17 -18.86 -1.03
N ALA A 1076 -16.28 -18.61 -1.71
CA ALA A 1076 -17.28 -17.64 -1.26
C ALA A 1076 -18.24 -18.28 -0.23
N ASP A 1077 -18.64 -17.51 0.79
CA ASP A 1077 -19.67 -17.96 1.73
C ASP A 1077 -21.03 -18.14 1.04
N GLN A 1078 -21.76 -19.19 1.39
CA GLN A 1078 -23.03 -19.52 0.74
C GLN A 1078 -24.13 -18.48 0.99
N ALA A 1079 -24.21 -17.94 2.21
CA ALA A 1079 -25.23 -16.96 2.59
C ALA A 1079 -24.78 -15.52 2.33
N ARG A 1080 -23.46 -15.29 2.32
CA ARG A 1080 -22.82 -13.98 2.12
C ARG A 1080 -21.74 -14.08 1.04
N PRO A 1081 -22.09 -14.17 -0.26
CA PRO A 1081 -21.11 -14.43 -1.34
C PRO A 1081 -20.01 -13.38 -1.51
N TYR A 1082 -20.16 -12.21 -0.88
CA TYR A 1082 -19.14 -11.17 -0.79
C TYR A 1082 -18.03 -11.51 0.22
N LEU A 1083 -18.28 -12.41 1.19
CA LEU A 1083 -17.25 -12.96 2.07
C LEU A 1083 -16.52 -14.07 1.33
N ARG A 1084 -15.25 -13.85 1.05
CA ARG A 1084 -14.41 -14.76 0.28
C ARG A 1084 -13.24 -15.21 1.14
N GLN A 1085 -13.22 -16.49 1.48
CA GLN A 1085 -12.19 -17.08 2.33
C GLN A 1085 -11.15 -17.80 1.48
N VAL A 1086 -9.89 -17.41 1.64
CA VAL A 1086 -8.74 -18.16 1.18
C VAL A 1086 -8.57 -19.37 2.08
N ILE A 1087 -8.59 -20.56 1.49
CA ILE A 1087 -8.51 -21.82 2.21
C ILE A 1087 -7.07 -22.30 2.33
N SER A 1088 -6.76 -22.96 3.43
CA SER A 1088 -5.44 -23.54 3.71
C SER A 1088 -5.21 -24.87 3.00
N MET A 1089 -6.28 -25.64 2.76
CA MET A 1089 -6.25 -26.88 1.98
C MET A 1089 -7.48 -27.02 1.07
N ASP A 1090 -7.29 -27.70 -0.06
CA ASP A 1090 -8.33 -28.14 -0.98
C ASP A 1090 -8.47 -29.68 -0.98
N TYR A 1091 -9.63 -30.20 -1.39
CA TYR A 1091 -9.93 -31.62 -1.51
C TYR A 1091 -10.50 -31.97 -2.90
N VAL A 1092 -9.97 -33.03 -3.52
CA VAL A 1092 -10.48 -33.57 -4.78
C VAL A 1092 -11.74 -34.42 -4.53
N ARG A 1093 -12.93 -33.88 -4.86
CA ARG A 1093 -14.21 -34.60 -4.77
C ARG A 1093 -14.30 -35.72 -5.81
N ALA A 1094 -14.73 -36.91 -5.38
CA ALA A 1094 -15.11 -37.99 -6.32
C ALA A 1094 -16.59 -37.97 -6.69
N THR A 1095 -17.45 -37.36 -5.87
CA THR A 1095 -18.90 -37.29 -6.10
C THR A 1095 -19.48 -35.94 -5.67
N ASN A 1096 -20.70 -35.64 -6.12
CA ASN A 1096 -21.40 -34.37 -5.85
C ASN A 1096 -21.90 -34.23 -4.39
N ALA A 1097 -21.77 -35.27 -3.55
CA ALA A 1097 -22.26 -35.28 -2.17
C ALA A 1097 -21.12 -35.11 -1.17
N PHE A 1098 -21.32 -34.25 -0.16
CA PHE A 1098 -20.41 -34.07 0.97
C PHE A 1098 -20.55 -35.26 1.94
N ASN A 1099 -20.06 -36.44 1.56
CA ASN A 1099 -20.05 -37.60 2.45
C ASN A 1099 -18.75 -37.60 3.28
N ALA A 1100 -18.89 -37.48 4.61
CA ALA A 1100 -17.77 -37.45 5.56
C ALA A 1100 -16.85 -38.68 5.50
N THR A 1101 -17.28 -39.75 4.83
CA THR A 1101 -16.55 -41.01 4.64
C THR A 1101 -15.61 -41.05 3.43
N GLU A 1102 -15.65 -40.06 2.52
CA GLU A 1102 -14.78 -40.01 1.31
C GLU A 1102 -13.48 -39.19 1.48
N LEU A 1103 -13.21 -38.68 2.68
CA LEU A 1103 -12.02 -37.87 3.00
C LEU A 1103 -10.81 -38.78 3.29
N SER A 1104 -10.21 -39.36 2.26
CA SER A 1104 -8.91 -40.03 2.40
C SER A 1104 -7.76 -39.02 2.36
N LEU A 1105 -6.77 -39.19 3.25
CA LEU A 1105 -5.58 -38.32 3.36
C LEU A 1105 -4.80 -38.14 2.03
N ASN A 1106 -4.99 -39.08 1.10
CA ASN A 1106 -4.37 -39.11 -0.23
C ASN A 1106 -5.02 -38.13 -1.24
N ARG A 1107 -6.05 -37.37 -0.86
CA ARG A 1107 -6.77 -36.43 -1.75
C ARG A 1107 -6.73 -34.98 -1.29
N ILE A 1108 -5.90 -34.68 -0.30
CA ILE A 1108 -5.75 -33.35 0.31
C ILE A 1108 -4.59 -32.63 -0.36
N ARG A 1109 -4.82 -31.39 -0.80
CA ARG A 1109 -3.80 -30.55 -1.44
C ARG A 1109 -3.61 -29.28 -0.62
N PRO A 1110 -2.39 -28.96 -0.15
CA PRO A 1110 -2.11 -27.64 0.42
C PRO A 1110 -2.42 -26.54 -0.60
N SER A 1111 -2.98 -25.43 -0.13
CA SER A 1111 -3.21 -24.26 -0.98
C SER A 1111 -1.89 -23.65 -1.46
N GLN A 1112 -1.81 -23.30 -2.74
CA GLN A 1112 -0.62 -22.68 -3.33
C GLN A 1112 -0.46 -21.21 -2.93
N VAL A 1113 -1.50 -20.63 -2.34
CA VAL A 1113 -1.49 -19.28 -1.78
C VAL A 1113 -0.60 -19.22 -0.54
N PHE A 1114 -0.53 -20.30 0.25
CA PHE A 1114 0.36 -20.39 1.39
C PHE A 1114 1.76 -20.70 0.90
N VAL A 1115 2.67 -19.74 1.12
CA VAL A 1115 4.08 -19.88 0.79
C VAL A 1115 4.85 -20.14 2.08
N TRP A 1116 5.66 -21.18 2.04
CA TRP A 1116 6.34 -21.72 3.21
C TRP A 1116 7.77 -21.20 3.20
N PRO A 1117 8.30 -20.72 4.34
CA PRO A 1117 9.67 -20.23 4.38
C PRO A 1117 10.65 -21.30 3.88
N GLN A 1118 10.60 -22.54 4.33
CA GLN A 1118 11.65 -23.51 3.96
C GLN A 1118 11.24 -24.38 2.76
N THR A 1119 12.10 -24.47 1.73
CA THR A 1119 11.81 -25.22 0.49
C THR A 1119 11.81 -26.74 0.71
N PRO A 1120 10.99 -27.51 -0.04
CA PRO A 1120 11.27 -28.91 -0.33
C PRO A 1120 12.57 -29.02 -1.14
N ARG A 1121 13.37 -30.06 -0.90
CA ARG A 1121 14.72 -30.20 -1.46
C ARG A 1121 14.81 -30.32 -2.98
N ASN A 1122 13.72 -30.53 -3.73
CA ASN A 1122 13.76 -30.73 -5.19
C ASN A 1122 12.50 -30.20 -5.92
N SER A 1123 12.69 -29.72 -7.16
CA SER A 1123 11.59 -29.33 -8.09
C SER A 1123 10.74 -30.51 -8.58
N THR A 1124 11.15 -31.75 -8.32
CA THR A 1124 10.31 -32.94 -8.51
C THR A 1124 9.40 -33.23 -7.31
N ASP A 1125 9.63 -32.59 -6.15
CA ASP A 1125 8.80 -32.72 -4.95
C ASP A 1125 7.71 -31.64 -4.85
N SER A 1126 7.67 -30.66 -5.77
CA SER A 1126 6.50 -29.79 -5.95
C SER A 1126 5.25 -30.54 -6.43
N GLY A 1127 5.34 -31.87 -6.58
CA GLY A 1127 4.27 -32.78 -6.96
C GLY A 1127 3.72 -33.70 -5.85
N GLN A 1128 4.26 -33.69 -4.61
CA GLN A 1128 3.64 -34.46 -3.52
C GLN A 1128 2.55 -33.64 -2.82
N ILE A 1129 1.30 -33.95 -3.17
CA ILE A 1129 0.06 -33.32 -2.69
C ILE A 1129 -0.61 -34.23 -1.65
N SER A 1130 0.00 -34.37 -0.46
CA SER A 1130 -0.55 -35.18 0.64
C SER A 1130 -0.62 -34.43 1.96
N PHE A 1131 -1.34 -35.00 2.92
CA PHE A 1131 -1.43 -34.46 4.27
C PHE A 1131 -0.08 -34.46 5.00
N GLU A 1132 0.78 -35.45 4.76
CA GLU A 1132 2.12 -35.51 5.35
C GLU A 1132 3.01 -34.35 4.88
N ASP A 1133 2.92 -33.95 3.60
CA ASP A 1133 3.62 -32.76 3.10
C ASP A 1133 3.14 -31.49 3.80
N TYR A 1134 1.83 -31.36 4.06
CA TYR A 1134 1.31 -30.26 4.88
C TYR A 1134 1.92 -30.26 6.30
N VAL A 1135 1.99 -31.41 6.96
CA VAL A 1135 2.58 -31.53 8.31
C VAL A 1135 4.04 -31.09 8.31
N VAL A 1136 4.84 -31.50 7.31
CA VAL A 1136 6.23 -31.07 7.17
C VAL A 1136 6.33 -29.55 7.01
N ARG A 1137 5.51 -28.97 6.13
CA ARG A 1137 5.50 -27.52 5.86
C ARG A 1137 5.08 -26.66 7.06
N VAL A 1138 4.08 -27.11 7.83
CA VAL A 1138 3.70 -26.42 9.08
C VAL A 1138 4.86 -26.47 10.08
N ASN A 1139 5.52 -27.62 10.24
CA ASN A 1139 6.68 -27.75 11.13
C ASN A 1139 7.91 -26.94 10.66
N GLN A 1140 8.02 -26.63 9.37
CA GLN A 1140 9.05 -25.73 8.83
C GLN A 1140 8.83 -24.25 9.17
N CYS A 1141 7.61 -23.87 9.57
CA CYS A 1141 7.30 -22.50 10.02
C CYS A 1141 7.77 -22.22 11.44
N VAL A 1142 8.19 -23.24 12.19
CA VAL A 1142 8.52 -23.16 13.61
C VAL A 1142 9.87 -22.50 13.82
N LEU A 1143 9.89 -21.46 14.66
CA LEU A 1143 11.11 -20.80 15.12
C LEU A 1143 11.77 -21.65 16.21
N LYS A 1144 12.58 -22.64 15.81
CA LYS A 1144 13.18 -23.62 16.73
C LYS A 1144 14.09 -22.95 17.76
N THR A 1145 13.89 -23.27 19.04
CA THR A 1145 14.78 -22.91 20.14
C THR A 1145 15.84 -24.00 20.31
N SER A 1146 17.14 -23.66 20.42
CA SER A 1146 18.18 -24.68 20.60
C SER A 1146 18.17 -25.25 22.04
N GLY A 1147 17.38 -26.30 22.25
CA GLY A 1147 17.69 -27.39 23.18
C GLY A 1147 17.56 -27.20 24.70
N THR A 1148 17.39 -26.00 25.26
CA THR A 1148 17.25 -25.85 26.73
C THR A 1148 16.39 -24.63 27.10
N SER A 1149 15.12 -24.61 26.72
CA SER A 1149 14.21 -23.63 27.30
C SER A 1149 13.91 -24.04 28.75
N ALA A 1150 14.11 -23.12 29.69
CA ALA A 1150 13.83 -23.35 31.10
C ALA A 1150 12.37 -23.82 31.25
N VAL A 1151 12.16 -24.85 32.07
CA VAL A 1151 10.85 -25.47 32.31
C VAL A 1151 9.85 -24.38 32.75
N GLY A 1152 8.97 -23.94 31.85
CA GLY A 1152 7.86 -23.04 32.18
C GLY A 1152 7.46 -22.00 31.13
N PHE A 1153 8.24 -21.79 30.06
CA PHE A 1153 7.94 -20.75 29.08
C PHE A 1153 7.42 -21.28 27.74
N THR A 1154 6.58 -20.48 27.09
CA THR A 1154 5.98 -20.76 25.80
C THR A 1154 6.48 -19.72 24.78
N PRO A 1155 7.29 -20.13 23.78
CA PRO A 1155 7.87 -19.18 22.83
C PRO A 1155 6.77 -18.50 22.02
N THR A 1156 6.76 -17.16 22.01
CA THR A 1156 5.82 -16.34 21.25
C THR A 1156 6.57 -15.52 20.21
N SER A 1157 6.26 -15.69 18.91
CA SER A 1157 6.79 -14.76 17.91
C SER A 1157 6.11 -13.41 18.07
N PHE A 1158 6.89 -12.33 18.10
CA PHE A 1158 6.40 -10.96 18.24
C PHE A 1158 6.29 -10.21 16.91
N GLY A 1159 6.83 -10.76 15.82
CA GLY A 1159 6.71 -10.15 14.51
C GLY A 1159 7.74 -10.63 13.50
N VAL A 1160 7.67 -10.01 12.32
CA VAL A 1160 8.57 -10.20 11.19
C VAL A 1160 8.91 -8.85 10.56
N VAL A 1161 10.16 -8.67 10.16
CA VAL A 1161 10.66 -7.50 9.42
C VAL A 1161 11.53 -7.95 8.25
N ALA A 1162 11.63 -7.16 7.19
CA ALA A 1162 12.52 -7.46 6.07
C ALA A 1162 13.17 -6.18 5.53
N GLY A 1163 14.30 -6.36 4.86
CA GLY A 1163 15.07 -5.33 4.16
C GLY A 1163 16.32 -5.96 3.56
N ASP A 1164 16.89 -5.34 2.51
CA ASP A 1164 18.20 -5.73 1.95
C ASP A 1164 18.39 -7.23 1.65
N GLY A 1165 17.32 -7.95 1.28
CA GLY A 1165 17.37 -9.40 0.99
C GLY A 1165 17.27 -10.33 2.21
N ILE A 1166 17.12 -9.76 3.41
CA ILE A 1166 17.01 -10.47 4.69
C ILE A 1166 15.58 -10.33 5.24
N LEU A 1167 15.03 -11.43 5.76
CA LEU A 1167 13.87 -11.44 6.64
C LEU A 1167 14.36 -11.74 8.06
N ALA A 1168 13.91 -11.00 9.07
CA ALA A 1168 14.11 -11.34 10.46
C ALA A 1168 12.78 -11.56 11.20
N ALA A 1169 12.76 -12.55 12.08
CA ALA A 1169 11.68 -12.79 13.02
C ALA A 1169 12.25 -12.81 14.44
N TRP A 1170 11.46 -12.46 15.45
CA TRP A 1170 11.94 -12.50 16.84
C TRP A 1170 10.89 -13.02 17.80
N ASN A 1171 11.37 -13.54 18.93
CA ASN A 1171 10.58 -13.94 20.09
C ASN A 1171 11.25 -13.43 21.37
N ASN A 1172 10.75 -13.88 22.51
CA ASN A 1172 11.24 -13.54 23.85
C ASN A 1172 12.63 -14.12 24.19
N GLU A 1173 13.20 -14.98 23.35
CA GLU A 1173 14.50 -15.62 23.60
C GLU A 1173 15.56 -15.22 22.57
N ARG A 1174 15.15 -15.03 21.31
CA ARG A 1174 16.03 -14.97 20.13
C ARG A 1174 15.46 -14.10 19.02
N ILE A 1175 16.37 -13.68 18.16
CA ILE A 1175 16.12 -13.19 16.81
C ILE A 1175 16.62 -14.22 15.78
N TYR A 1176 15.90 -14.36 14.67
CA TYR A 1176 16.11 -15.35 13.63
C TYR A 1176 16.25 -14.63 12.29
N GLY A 1177 17.26 -14.97 11.49
CA GLY A 1177 17.43 -14.43 10.15
C GLY A 1177 17.16 -15.48 9.07
N PHE A 1178 16.58 -15.02 7.97
CA PHE A 1178 16.28 -15.82 6.79
C PHE A 1178 16.73 -15.12 5.51
N THR A 1179 17.26 -15.90 4.56
CA THR A 1179 17.68 -15.41 3.24
C THR A 1179 17.27 -16.37 2.11
N VAL A 1180 17.35 -15.91 0.86
CA VAL A 1180 16.98 -16.71 -0.33
C VAL A 1180 18.02 -17.81 -0.58
N SER A 1181 17.57 -19.04 -0.83
CA SER A 1181 18.46 -20.17 -1.15
C SER A 1181 19.02 -20.06 -2.58
N TYR A 1182 20.28 -19.68 -2.74
CA TYR A 1182 20.96 -19.55 -4.05
C TYR A 1182 21.39 -20.87 -4.72
N THR A 1183 20.86 -22.02 -4.30
CA THR A 1183 21.31 -23.33 -4.82
C THR A 1183 20.86 -23.64 -6.26
N HIS A 1184 19.98 -22.87 -6.89
CA HIS A 1184 19.47 -23.16 -8.24
C HIS A 1184 20.01 -22.30 -9.40
N LEU A 1185 20.74 -21.20 -9.16
CA LEU A 1185 21.17 -20.29 -10.24
C LEU A 1185 22.60 -20.51 -10.75
N ARG A 1186 23.49 -21.17 -9.99
CA ARG A 1186 24.87 -21.46 -10.48
C ARG A 1186 24.98 -22.61 -11.49
N ALA A 1187 23.90 -23.37 -11.73
CA ALA A 1187 23.93 -24.49 -12.67
C ALA A 1187 23.87 -24.04 -14.16
N HIS A 1188 23.54 -22.77 -14.44
CA HIS A 1188 23.41 -22.25 -15.81
C HIS A 1188 24.54 -21.31 -16.26
N GLU A 1189 25.54 -21.04 -15.43
CA GLU A 1189 26.75 -20.28 -15.85
C GLU A 1189 27.90 -21.18 -16.32
N THR A 1190 27.66 -22.49 -16.41
CA THR A 1190 28.53 -23.43 -17.11
C THR A 1190 27.73 -24.24 -18.14
N CYS A 1191 27.26 -23.57 -19.20
CA CYS A 1191 27.08 -24.18 -20.52
C CYS A 1191 27.02 -23.11 -21.60
#